data_AF-A0A956CBR4-F1
#
_entry.id   AF-A0A956CBR4-F1
#
_cell.length_a   1.000
_cell.length_b   1.000
_cell.length_c   1.000
_cell.angle_alpha   90.00
_cell.angle_beta   90.00
_cell.angle_gamma   90.00
#
_symmetry.space_group_name_H-M   'P 1'
#
loop_
_entity.id
_entity.type
_entity.pdbx_description
1 polymer ?
#
loop_
_entity_poly.entity_id
_entity_poly.type
_entity_poly.pdbx_seq_one_letter_code
_entity_poly.pdbx_strand_id
1 'polypeptide(L)'
;MRAHLSGTSNKAAAGRAMLVLRRHLGWTAGYPTTRVGDALCWCVPDERSGSGLQTVTLGRREVSRAQRTANELRREFPRVLPKLVGDPELWRRRVDLVLSHVKAALHERKPLPADLFEDPSQYARHPRALAREVVSAEPALKQVVAALSWVHAVEQDGVLASLAWVQRHAESLVALQGEVGLEQTRAWAVLLTRLAARLGAQRLDLVMAWLADPRVYDTPLSGGHEHAGAVLGALRARRPKPLPEQRATPFARPLLEWLTWTTAQDTRTAKRALETFEISAPKELLSAWRGWWDALERASQSRLAQRIGRAEWSDARKATAIRSILELRNETPRPLKARDYFRCIETLAAPIQRHACRAATLTLAELPQELPRGAATLFFMHWAMRAEEQPARLTAFLDALRRYLVDGRSHSARRWMRPWLDSLRPETRWPFMLDREVLANLSSKRSLHGFFEALRHIHGTVISGIDASMAQNLIPLLQHAKSPERAAQLFLELHQARLADRDIYDTCRLAIQITGEATAQFAAVVERLLELEHDERRLLRGGLGRLVSAFDEAGRLSSLRSLLLDGNVRRLVAAGQRIELLKRRKDLPAPVRAMAHGAPPWAAEYPEALHGPIARLAATHEAPEKATVALLGTDLPRASELMAELAALRHRADDVRIARRITNLEQRLRAPPRLSQSKLDKLRAKLERAAERADFDAWERQLAERTDVALAEFLGVPQRPEWANGERNLALVAALTELPPDFSALGQQLLRVRCGSRPWDLRDHPANRRFLEQLRARGVNVDPWVDGIGPRAFGGESDPLTLALEDDPLEVLRMGAYFETCLAPRAFNFFSAVTNAADINKRVLYARNSLGQVRGRCLLALTDAGDIVTFHPYCHDTREAFSTKVMQFVSELADSMRVVVVPAGGIRNLVALAWYDDGPVDLAGRFAFLRDAAFLERLTAVPPGLLLAELEQAFAPQPLNELTLPLVLGVQALTSRPELVAQLLPHIRKFPPAPELLAQTARQLMTQGEVALAWEIFGAYAERFLERTDAHDSLIIELLATFSPSRALAVLRAHRKGRTWNHESDGERLFWAAEAHLSLHRKNKAAELYRLSLKAYASSGTKARARSRLAELAPPLA
;
A
#
# COMPACT_ATOMS: atom_id res chain seq x y z
N MET A 1 44.46 17.92 -47.02
CA MET A 1 43.33 17.13 -46.44
C MET A 1 41.96 17.38 -47.12
N ARG A 2 41.88 17.56 -48.46
CA ARG A 2 40.60 17.82 -49.17
C ARG A 2 40.23 16.83 -50.29
N ALA A 3 40.93 15.71 -50.45
CA ALA A 3 40.73 14.81 -51.59
C ALA A 3 40.19 13.39 -51.26
N HIS A 4 39.82 13.08 -50.01
CA HIS A 4 39.45 11.70 -49.61
C HIS A 4 37.96 11.45 -49.26
N LEU A 5 37.03 12.28 -49.72
CA LEU A 5 35.59 12.11 -49.41
C LEU A 5 34.66 12.04 -50.64
N SER A 6 35.13 11.55 -51.78
CA SER A 6 34.27 11.34 -52.97
C SER A 6 33.30 10.15 -52.85
N GLY A 7 33.33 9.38 -51.74
CA GLY A 7 32.48 8.20 -51.52
C GLY A 7 31.49 8.31 -50.35
N THR A 8 31.31 9.46 -49.69
CA THR A 8 30.30 9.54 -48.61
C THR A 8 28.90 9.50 -49.20
N SER A 9 28.19 8.38 -48.94
CA SER A 9 26.77 8.20 -49.24
C SER A 9 25.95 9.48 -48.97
N ASN A 10 25.05 9.84 -49.90
CA ASN A 10 24.13 10.99 -49.77
C ASN A 10 23.42 11.04 -48.41
N LYS A 11 23.24 9.90 -47.73
CA LYS A 11 22.67 9.81 -46.38
C LYS A 11 23.56 10.48 -45.31
N ALA A 12 24.89 10.29 -45.37
CA ALA A 12 25.81 10.89 -44.41
C ALA A 12 25.90 12.41 -44.58
N ALA A 13 25.89 12.90 -45.82
CA ALA A 13 25.83 14.33 -46.11
C ALA A 13 24.51 14.95 -45.62
N ALA A 14 23.38 14.26 -45.79
CA ALA A 14 22.08 14.68 -45.23
C ALA A 14 22.06 14.73 -43.71
N GLY A 15 22.64 13.71 -43.05
CA GLY A 15 22.78 13.70 -41.59
C GLY A 15 23.59 14.88 -41.07
N ARG A 16 24.73 15.20 -41.73
CA ARG A 16 25.55 16.36 -41.36
C ARG A 16 24.85 17.69 -41.59
N ALA A 17 24.23 17.89 -42.76
CA ALA A 17 23.50 19.11 -43.08
C ALA A 17 22.33 19.33 -42.10
N MET A 18 21.57 18.28 -41.78
CA MET A 18 20.47 18.33 -40.81
C MET A 18 20.97 18.67 -39.39
N LEU A 19 22.12 18.11 -38.98
CA LEU A 19 22.72 18.42 -37.67
C LEU A 19 23.16 19.89 -37.59
N VAL A 20 23.79 20.41 -38.65
CA VAL A 20 24.23 21.82 -38.75
C VAL A 20 23.03 22.77 -38.77
N LEU A 21 22.00 22.47 -39.56
CA LEU A 21 20.75 23.23 -39.63
C LEU A 21 20.09 23.29 -38.24
N ARG A 22 19.87 22.14 -37.60
CA ARG A 22 19.26 22.10 -36.26
C ARG A 22 20.08 22.83 -35.20
N ARG A 23 21.41 22.72 -35.22
CA ARG A 23 22.28 23.31 -34.18
C ARG A 23 22.33 24.83 -34.22
N HIS A 24 22.29 25.44 -35.40
CA HIS A 24 22.56 26.89 -35.56
C HIS A 24 21.38 27.68 -36.11
N LEU A 25 20.45 27.01 -36.79
CA LEU A 25 19.23 27.60 -37.34
C LEU A 25 17.97 26.99 -36.72
N GLY A 26 18.06 26.00 -35.83
CA GLY A 26 16.87 25.39 -35.20
C GLY A 26 15.97 26.40 -34.48
N TRP A 27 16.54 27.50 -33.96
CA TRP A 27 15.79 28.56 -33.30
C TRP A 27 14.89 29.37 -34.25
N THR A 28 15.14 29.36 -35.57
CA THR A 28 14.31 30.09 -36.54
C THR A 28 12.92 29.47 -36.72
N ALA A 29 12.68 28.28 -36.15
CA ALA A 29 11.36 27.65 -36.06
C ALA A 29 10.63 27.97 -34.74
N GLY A 30 11.11 28.98 -34.00
CA GLY A 30 10.54 29.46 -32.74
C GLY A 30 9.92 30.86 -32.87
N TYR A 31 9.59 31.47 -31.73
CA TYR A 31 9.01 32.81 -31.66
C TYR A 31 9.60 33.64 -30.50
N PRO A 32 9.59 34.99 -30.60
CA PRO A 32 10.06 35.86 -29.52
C PRO A 32 9.08 35.88 -28.34
N THR A 33 9.62 35.89 -27.11
CA THR A 33 8.83 36.05 -25.87
C THR A 33 9.10 37.40 -25.21
N THR A 34 10.28 37.56 -24.61
CA THR A 34 10.67 38.76 -23.87
C THR A 34 12.11 39.17 -24.21
N ARG A 35 12.48 40.41 -23.87
CA ARG A 35 13.86 40.88 -23.98
C ARG A 35 14.49 40.85 -22.59
N VAL A 36 15.66 40.25 -22.46
CA VAL A 36 16.45 40.20 -21.21
C VAL A 36 17.77 40.89 -21.48
N GLY A 37 17.86 42.15 -21.07
CA GLY A 37 19.01 43.02 -21.37
C GLY A 37 19.19 43.26 -22.87
N ASP A 38 20.40 42.99 -23.37
CA ASP A 38 20.73 43.09 -24.80
C ASP A 38 20.44 41.82 -25.60
N ALA A 39 19.85 40.80 -24.98
CA ALA A 39 19.48 39.54 -25.63
C ALA A 39 17.96 39.36 -25.74
N LEU A 40 17.55 38.55 -26.72
CA LEU A 40 16.15 38.18 -26.95
C LEU A 40 15.90 36.77 -26.41
N CYS A 41 14.85 36.59 -25.61
CA CYS A 41 14.35 35.27 -25.27
C CYS A 41 13.47 34.75 -26.40
N TRP A 42 13.74 33.51 -26.81
CA TRP A 42 13.14 32.90 -27.98
C TRP A 42 12.65 31.51 -27.59
N CYS A 43 11.38 31.23 -27.81
CA CYS A 43 10.78 29.93 -27.48
C CYS A 43 10.82 29.04 -28.73
N VAL A 44 11.46 27.88 -28.63
CA VAL A 44 11.71 26.97 -29.76
C VAL A 44 11.14 25.60 -29.43
N PRO A 45 10.36 24.97 -30.32
CA PRO A 45 9.95 23.58 -30.14
C PRO A 45 11.17 22.65 -30.13
N ASP A 46 11.36 21.91 -29.04
CA ASP A 46 12.48 20.99 -28.86
C ASP A 46 12.03 19.55 -29.14
N GLU A 47 12.39 19.06 -30.32
CA GLU A 47 12.10 17.69 -30.75
C GLU A 47 13.01 16.63 -30.09
N ARG A 48 14.10 17.03 -29.43
CA ARG A 48 15.15 16.10 -28.96
C ARG A 48 15.06 15.78 -27.49
N SER A 49 14.87 16.80 -26.65
CA SER A 49 14.94 16.62 -25.20
C SER A 49 13.68 16.00 -24.59
N GLY A 50 12.59 15.94 -25.35
CA GLY A 50 11.29 15.56 -24.80
C GLY A 50 10.63 16.63 -23.95
N SER A 51 11.27 17.80 -23.74
CA SER A 51 10.74 18.87 -22.88
C SER A 51 9.72 19.78 -23.58
N GLY A 52 9.38 19.52 -24.85
CA GLY A 52 8.37 20.23 -25.62
C GLY A 52 8.89 21.55 -26.17
N LEU A 53 9.12 22.54 -25.31
CA LEU A 53 9.65 23.85 -25.69
C LEU A 53 10.93 24.16 -24.91
N GLN A 54 11.90 24.73 -25.62
CA GLN A 54 13.14 25.25 -25.07
C GLN A 54 13.15 26.76 -25.24
N THR A 55 13.38 27.48 -24.14
CA THR A 55 13.72 28.91 -24.23
C THR A 55 15.21 29.04 -24.50
N VAL A 56 15.57 29.70 -25.60
CA VAL A 56 16.95 30.04 -25.95
C VAL A 56 17.14 31.56 -25.89
N THR A 57 18.32 31.97 -25.46
CA THR A 57 18.70 33.38 -25.44
C THR A 57 19.52 33.70 -26.70
N LEU A 58 19.02 34.62 -27.51
CA LEU A 58 19.66 35.04 -28.75
C LEU A 58 20.40 36.36 -28.55
N GLY A 59 21.72 36.32 -28.70
CA GLY A 59 22.57 37.50 -28.78
C GLY A 59 23.14 37.69 -30.19
N ARG A 60 24.00 38.71 -30.33
CA ARG A 60 24.66 39.05 -31.60
C ARG A 60 25.48 37.87 -32.16
N ARG A 61 26.05 37.05 -31.27
CA ARG A 61 26.88 35.90 -31.62
C ARG A 61 26.06 34.80 -32.29
N GLU A 62 24.89 34.49 -31.74
CA GLU A 62 23.99 33.44 -32.22
C GLU A 62 23.46 33.80 -33.61
N VAL A 63 23.02 35.05 -33.82
CA VAL A 63 22.57 35.56 -35.12
C VAL A 63 23.70 35.54 -36.16
N SER A 64 24.91 36.00 -35.80
CA SER A 64 26.07 35.98 -36.70
C SER A 64 26.49 34.55 -37.07
N ARG A 65 26.32 33.59 -36.15
CA ARG A 65 26.58 32.17 -36.40
C ARG A 65 25.51 31.58 -37.32
N ALA A 66 24.24 31.85 -37.08
CA ALA A 66 23.12 31.42 -37.93
C ALA A 66 23.29 31.90 -39.38
N GLN A 67 23.65 33.18 -39.59
CA GLN A 67 23.91 33.75 -40.92
C GLN A 67 25.04 33.02 -41.67
N ARG A 68 26.16 32.76 -40.97
CA ARG A 68 27.29 32.01 -41.54
C ARG A 68 26.89 30.59 -41.88
N THR A 69 26.18 29.92 -40.99
CA THR A 69 25.70 28.55 -41.20
C THR A 69 24.74 28.46 -42.39
N ALA A 70 23.84 29.42 -42.57
CA ALA A 70 22.96 29.43 -43.73
C ALA A 70 23.74 29.58 -45.05
N ASN A 71 24.85 30.35 -45.08
CA ASN A 71 25.74 30.44 -46.25
C ASN A 71 26.50 29.13 -46.48
N GLU A 72 27.01 28.53 -45.40
CA GLU A 72 27.74 27.27 -45.41
C GLU A 72 26.88 26.12 -45.94
N LEU A 73 25.64 25.99 -45.46
CA LEU A 73 24.70 24.96 -45.90
C LEU A 73 24.46 25.01 -47.42
N ARG A 74 24.29 26.21 -47.97
CA ARG A 74 24.09 26.41 -49.42
C ARG A 74 25.33 26.04 -50.23
N ARG A 75 26.52 26.43 -49.75
CA ARG A 75 27.79 26.22 -50.46
C ARG A 75 28.25 24.76 -50.38
N GLU A 76 28.15 24.14 -49.20
CA GLU A 76 28.79 22.85 -48.92
C GLU A 76 27.84 21.66 -49.12
N PHE A 77 26.52 21.88 -49.12
CA PHE A 77 25.52 20.83 -49.30
C PHE A 77 24.54 21.08 -50.47
N PRO A 78 24.96 21.57 -51.66
CA PRO A 78 24.05 22.01 -52.72
C PRO A 78 23.14 20.91 -53.27
N ARG A 79 23.58 19.64 -53.22
CA ARG A 79 22.78 18.49 -53.69
C ARG A 79 21.78 17.95 -52.66
N VAL A 80 22.01 18.25 -51.39
CA VAL A 80 21.26 17.67 -50.28
C VAL A 80 20.30 18.68 -49.68
N LEU A 81 20.68 19.96 -49.65
CA LEU A 81 19.86 21.04 -49.14
C LEU A 81 18.46 21.08 -49.77
N PRO A 82 18.26 20.94 -51.10
CA PRO A 82 16.91 20.92 -51.68
C PRO A 82 16.01 19.81 -51.12
N LYS A 83 16.60 18.66 -50.73
CA LYS A 83 15.84 17.55 -50.14
C LYS A 83 15.45 17.81 -48.69
N LEU A 84 16.12 18.75 -48.02
CA LEU A 84 15.86 19.10 -46.63
C LEU A 84 14.93 20.30 -46.48
N VAL A 85 14.99 21.27 -47.41
CA VAL A 85 14.26 22.55 -47.29
C VAL A 85 13.38 22.90 -48.49
N GLY A 86 13.26 22.00 -49.48
CA GLY A 86 12.53 22.27 -50.72
C GLY A 86 13.33 23.16 -51.67
N ASP A 87 12.86 24.38 -51.91
CA ASP A 87 13.60 25.38 -52.70
C ASP A 87 14.65 26.09 -51.83
N PRO A 88 15.97 25.87 -52.05
CA PRO A 88 17.01 26.47 -51.24
C PRO A 88 17.07 28.00 -51.32
N GLU A 89 16.69 28.60 -52.45
CA GLU A 89 16.74 30.05 -52.63
C GLU A 89 15.56 30.72 -51.94
N LEU A 90 14.38 30.12 -52.02
CA LEU A 90 13.22 30.57 -51.24
C LEU A 90 13.45 30.40 -49.74
N TRP A 91 13.93 29.22 -49.30
CA TRP A 91 14.31 28.96 -47.92
C TRP A 91 15.31 30.01 -47.43
N ARG A 92 16.33 30.31 -48.25
CA ARG A 92 17.36 31.26 -47.90
C ARG A 92 16.80 32.67 -47.71
N ARG A 93 15.96 33.15 -48.63
CA ARG A 93 15.31 34.47 -48.51
C ARG A 93 14.51 34.58 -47.21
N ARG A 94 13.78 33.54 -46.84
CA ARG A 94 12.99 33.51 -45.59
C ARG A 94 13.87 33.51 -44.35
N VAL A 95 14.97 32.75 -44.34
CA VAL A 95 15.95 32.78 -43.25
C VAL A 95 16.56 34.18 -43.12
N ASP A 96 16.96 34.79 -44.23
CA ASP A 96 17.54 36.14 -44.22
C ASP A 96 16.54 37.19 -43.70
N LEU A 97 15.25 37.06 -44.02
CA LEU A 97 14.22 37.95 -43.47
C LEU A 97 14.14 37.84 -41.94
N VAL A 98 14.03 36.63 -41.39
CA VAL A 98 14.01 36.42 -39.93
C VAL A 98 15.28 36.97 -39.28
N LEU A 99 16.44 36.67 -39.85
CA LEU A 99 17.73 37.16 -39.35
C LEU A 99 17.80 38.68 -39.41
N SER A 100 17.23 39.33 -40.43
CA SER A 100 17.22 40.79 -40.55
C SER A 100 16.44 41.46 -39.43
N HIS A 101 15.24 40.95 -39.09
CA HIS A 101 14.44 41.49 -37.98
C HIS A 101 15.14 41.28 -36.63
N VAL A 102 15.65 40.08 -36.37
CA VAL A 102 16.34 39.77 -35.12
C VAL A 102 17.64 40.58 -34.98
N LYS A 103 18.39 40.75 -36.08
CA LYS A 103 19.60 41.59 -36.12
C LYS A 103 19.27 43.06 -35.85
N ALA A 104 18.24 43.61 -36.49
CA ALA A 104 17.79 44.99 -36.26
C ALA A 104 17.38 45.20 -34.78
N ALA A 105 16.69 44.23 -34.18
CA ALA A 105 16.29 44.30 -32.77
C ALA A 105 17.47 44.24 -31.79
N LEU A 106 18.51 43.46 -32.09
CA LEU A 106 19.71 43.31 -31.24
C LEU A 106 20.75 44.43 -31.46
N HIS A 107 20.90 44.92 -32.69
CA HIS A 107 21.95 45.88 -33.06
C HIS A 107 21.44 47.32 -32.98
N GLU A 108 20.26 47.58 -33.54
CA GLU A 108 19.69 48.91 -33.69
C GLU A 108 18.61 49.20 -32.63
N ARG A 109 18.33 48.23 -31.74
CA ARG A 109 17.27 48.29 -30.72
C ARG A 109 15.87 48.56 -31.29
N LYS A 110 15.64 48.26 -32.57
CA LYS A 110 14.32 48.34 -33.18
C LYS A 110 13.38 47.31 -32.54
N PRO A 111 12.10 47.63 -32.31
CA PRO A 111 11.15 46.61 -31.86
C PRO A 111 11.00 45.52 -32.93
N LEU A 112 10.84 44.27 -32.50
CA LEU A 112 10.44 43.21 -33.41
C LEU A 112 9.02 43.50 -33.92
N PRO A 113 8.70 43.16 -35.18
CA PRO A 113 7.31 43.15 -35.63
C PRO A 113 6.43 42.35 -34.66
N ALA A 114 5.23 42.87 -34.37
CA ALA A 114 4.30 42.17 -33.49
C ALA A 114 3.94 40.79 -34.07
N ASP A 115 3.76 40.72 -35.39
CA ASP A 115 3.62 39.50 -36.19
C ASP A 115 4.22 39.73 -37.58
N LEU A 116 4.42 38.64 -38.33
CA LEU A 116 4.93 38.68 -39.70
C LEU A 116 3.82 38.58 -40.76
N PHE A 117 2.55 38.40 -40.38
CA PHE A 117 1.44 38.33 -41.34
C PHE A 117 1.15 39.69 -41.97
N GLU A 118 1.59 40.80 -41.38
CA GLU A 118 1.45 42.10 -42.02
C GLU A 118 2.47 42.35 -43.15
N ASP A 119 3.53 41.55 -43.25
CA ASP A 119 4.53 41.67 -44.32
C ASP A 119 4.09 40.91 -45.60
N PRO A 120 3.71 41.61 -46.70
CA PRO A 120 3.31 40.98 -47.95
C PRO A 120 4.45 40.22 -48.64
N SER A 121 5.72 40.54 -48.32
CA SER A 121 6.88 39.84 -48.87
C SER A 121 7.07 38.48 -48.20
N GLN A 122 6.54 38.32 -47.00
CA GLN A 122 6.68 37.11 -46.20
C GLN A 122 5.51 36.15 -46.42
N TYR A 123 4.26 36.59 -46.33
CA TYR A 123 3.09 35.70 -46.49
C TYR A 123 2.20 36.09 -47.67
N ALA A 124 1.72 35.07 -48.39
CA ALA A 124 0.70 35.23 -49.42
C ALA A 124 -0.62 35.80 -48.85
N ARG A 125 -1.48 36.35 -49.72
CA ARG A 125 -2.74 37.00 -49.31
C ARG A 125 -3.65 36.14 -48.44
N HIS A 126 -3.71 34.83 -48.71
CA HIS A 126 -4.66 33.92 -48.05
C HIS A 126 -4.34 33.68 -46.56
N PRO A 127 -3.13 33.26 -46.14
CA PRO A 127 -2.77 33.18 -44.71
C PRO A 127 -2.98 34.49 -43.94
N ARG A 128 -2.72 35.64 -44.58
CA ARG A 128 -2.91 36.96 -43.98
C ARG A 128 -4.38 37.26 -43.71
N ALA A 129 -5.25 36.98 -44.69
CA ALA A 129 -6.69 37.16 -44.54
C ALA A 129 -7.23 36.29 -43.40
N LEU A 130 -6.84 35.01 -43.37
CA LEU A 130 -7.26 34.08 -42.32
C LEU A 130 -6.73 34.48 -40.93
N ALA A 131 -5.48 34.93 -40.83
CA ALA A 131 -4.93 35.43 -39.57
C ALA A 131 -5.71 36.64 -39.04
N ARG A 132 -6.08 37.59 -39.92
CA ARG A 132 -6.91 38.75 -39.55
C ARG A 132 -8.32 38.32 -39.14
N GLU A 133 -8.90 37.35 -39.84
CA GLU A 133 -10.20 36.78 -39.48
C GLU A 133 -10.18 36.20 -38.07
N VAL A 134 -9.20 35.33 -37.76
CA VAL A 134 -9.03 34.75 -36.41
C VAL A 134 -8.88 35.83 -35.34
N VAL A 135 -8.02 36.83 -35.56
CA VAL A 135 -7.79 37.91 -34.58
C VAL A 135 -9.01 38.83 -34.43
N SER A 136 -9.76 39.05 -35.51
CA SER A 136 -10.98 39.86 -35.47
C SER A 136 -12.11 39.17 -34.72
N ALA A 137 -12.23 37.84 -34.86
CA ALA A 137 -13.19 37.03 -34.13
C ALA A 137 -12.81 36.91 -32.64
N GLU A 138 -11.53 36.65 -32.34
CA GLU A 138 -11.03 36.44 -30.97
C GLU A 138 -9.75 37.25 -30.70
N PRO A 139 -9.87 38.53 -30.29
CA PRO A 139 -8.73 39.42 -30.07
C PRO A 139 -7.72 38.91 -29.04
N ALA A 140 -8.16 38.08 -28.08
CA ALA A 140 -7.30 37.46 -27.08
C ALA A 140 -6.21 36.56 -27.72
N LEU A 141 -6.46 36.00 -28.91
CA LEU A 141 -5.55 35.10 -29.61
C LEU A 141 -4.51 35.82 -30.49
N LYS A 142 -4.49 37.17 -30.50
CA LYS A 142 -3.53 37.96 -31.29
C LYS A 142 -2.08 37.50 -31.11
N GLN A 143 -1.67 37.24 -29.88
CA GLN A 143 -0.30 36.85 -29.55
C GLN A 143 0.02 35.37 -29.88
N VAL A 144 -1.02 34.53 -29.95
CA VAL A 144 -0.91 33.15 -30.46
C VAL A 144 -0.72 33.16 -31.97
N VAL A 145 -1.54 33.92 -32.70
CA VAL A 145 -1.42 34.12 -34.15
C VAL A 145 -0.07 34.74 -34.51
N ALA A 146 0.37 35.73 -33.73
CA ALA A 146 1.70 36.31 -33.84
C ALA A 146 2.81 35.26 -33.68
N ALA A 147 2.75 34.40 -32.65
CA ALA A 147 3.73 33.34 -32.46
C ALA A 147 3.79 32.38 -33.65
N LEU A 148 2.63 32.00 -34.21
CA LEU A 148 2.57 31.15 -35.41
C LEU A 148 3.17 31.81 -36.65
N SER A 149 3.04 33.13 -36.80
CA SER A 149 3.70 33.88 -37.88
C SER A 149 5.23 33.80 -37.81
N TRP A 150 5.80 33.69 -36.61
CA TRP A 150 7.24 33.51 -36.43
C TRP A 150 7.66 32.06 -36.62
N VAL A 151 6.91 31.10 -36.04
CA VAL A 151 7.20 29.66 -36.17
C VAL A 151 7.18 29.20 -37.63
N HIS A 152 6.25 29.70 -38.43
CA HIS A 152 6.13 29.38 -39.85
C HIS A 152 6.91 30.33 -40.77
N ALA A 153 7.83 31.16 -40.24
CA ALA A 153 8.51 32.16 -41.05
C ALA A 153 9.42 31.51 -42.11
N VAL A 154 10.13 30.45 -41.75
CA VAL A 154 11.03 29.74 -42.67
C VAL A 154 10.29 28.63 -43.42
N GLU A 155 9.49 27.85 -42.71
CA GLU A 155 8.70 26.74 -43.24
C GLU A 155 7.21 27.10 -43.22
N GLN A 156 6.73 27.61 -44.36
CA GLN A 156 5.35 28.07 -44.53
C GLN A 156 4.37 26.92 -44.81
N ASP A 157 4.89 25.74 -45.11
CA ASP A 157 4.09 24.54 -45.35
C ASP A 157 3.37 24.18 -44.04
N GLY A 158 2.06 24.39 -44.03
CA GLY A 158 1.20 24.16 -42.87
C GLY A 158 0.69 25.42 -42.15
N VAL A 159 1.11 26.64 -42.52
CA VAL A 159 0.62 27.87 -41.85
C VAL A 159 -0.90 28.01 -41.93
N LEU A 160 -1.51 27.67 -43.07
CA LEU A 160 -2.97 27.67 -43.24
C LEU A 160 -3.64 26.62 -42.36
N ALA A 161 -3.05 25.43 -42.23
CA ALA A 161 -3.58 24.37 -41.38
C ALA A 161 -3.49 24.76 -39.90
N SER A 162 -2.39 25.38 -39.47
CA SER A 162 -2.21 25.92 -38.13
C SER A 162 -3.22 27.03 -37.80
N LEU A 163 -3.43 27.98 -38.71
CA LEU A 163 -4.41 29.05 -38.53
C LEU A 163 -5.85 28.52 -38.52
N ALA A 164 -6.20 27.60 -39.42
CA ALA A 164 -7.51 26.96 -39.43
C ALA A 164 -7.75 26.12 -38.16
N TRP A 165 -6.71 25.48 -37.63
CA TRP A 165 -6.79 24.78 -36.35
C TRP A 165 -7.02 25.74 -35.17
N VAL A 166 -6.29 26.86 -35.13
CA VAL A 166 -6.51 27.90 -34.10
C VAL A 166 -7.92 28.47 -34.20
N GLN A 167 -8.41 28.76 -35.41
CA GLN A 167 -9.77 29.23 -35.63
C GLN A 167 -10.81 28.24 -35.11
N ARG A 168 -10.64 26.95 -35.41
CA ARG A 168 -11.54 25.88 -34.97
C ARG A 168 -11.61 25.74 -33.44
N HIS A 169 -10.52 26.00 -32.73
CA HIS A 169 -10.42 25.84 -31.28
C HIS A 169 -10.26 27.17 -30.53
N ALA A 170 -10.74 28.27 -31.13
CA ALA A 170 -10.49 29.61 -30.62
C ALA A 170 -11.04 29.79 -29.20
N GLU A 171 -12.30 29.42 -28.96
CA GLU A 171 -12.94 29.44 -27.63
C GLU A 171 -12.14 28.63 -26.59
N SER A 172 -11.69 27.42 -26.96
CA SER A 172 -10.90 26.56 -26.07
C SER A 172 -9.54 27.16 -25.71
N LEU A 173 -8.89 27.86 -26.66
CA LEU A 173 -7.62 28.54 -26.41
C LEU A 173 -7.79 29.80 -25.55
N VAL A 174 -8.90 30.52 -25.69
CA VAL A 174 -9.25 31.65 -24.82
C VAL A 174 -9.51 31.18 -23.40
N ALA A 175 -10.27 30.08 -23.23
CA ALA A 175 -10.48 29.46 -21.92
C ALA A 175 -9.15 29.02 -21.29
N LEU A 176 -8.29 28.33 -22.06
CA LEU A 176 -6.95 27.95 -21.61
C LEU A 176 -6.11 29.16 -21.18
N GLN A 177 -6.17 30.28 -21.90
CA GLN A 177 -5.48 31.52 -21.53
C GLN A 177 -5.95 32.09 -20.20
N GLY A 178 -7.24 31.96 -19.85
CA GLY A 178 -7.75 32.33 -18.53
C GLY A 178 -7.13 31.52 -17.39
N GLU A 179 -6.85 30.23 -17.65
CA GLU A 179 -6.39 29.28 -16.63
C GLU A 179 -4.86 29.24 -16.45
N VAL A 180 -4.09 29.25 -17.54
CA VAL A 180 -2.62 29.09 -17.49
C VAL A 180 -1.84 30.36 -17.87
N GLY A 181 -2.55 31.42 -18.27
CA GLY A 181 -1.95 32.67 -18.71
C GLY A 181 -1.43 32.65 -20.15
N LEU A 182 -1.16 33.84 -20.67
CA LEU A 182 -0.87 34.07 -22.09
C LEU A 182 0.36 33.32 -22.60
N GLU A 183 1.49 33.41 -21.90
CA GLU A 183 2.75 32.82 -22.36
C GLU A 183 2.67 31.29 -22.47
N GLN A 184 2.00 30.66 -21.51
CA GLN A 184 1.79 29.21 -21.51
C GLN A 184 0.81 28.79 -22.60
N THR A 185 -0.27 29.56 -22.84
CA THR A 185 -1.20 29.30 -23.96
C THR A 185 -0.51 29.45 -25.32
N ARG A 186 0.34 30.46 -25.52
CA ARG A 186 1.14 30.61 -26.75
C ARG A 186 2.01 29.38 -26.99
N ALA A 187 2.72 28.94 -25.96
CA ALA A 187 3.54 27.73 -25.96
C ALA A 187 2.72 26.50 -26.38
N TRP A 188 1.58 26.27 -25.73
CA TRP A 188 0.72 25.13 -26.02
C TRP A 188 0.09 25.18 -27.41
N ALA A 189 -0.37 26.35 -27.85
CA ALA A 189 -0.95 26.50 -29.19
C ALA A 189 0.08 26.14 -30.27
N VAL A 190 1.35 26.54 -30.13
CA VAL A 190 2.42 26.16 -31.05
C VAL A 190 2.70 24.66 -31.03
N LEU A 191 2.72 24.02 -29.85
CA LEU A 191 2.92 22.57 -29.75
C LEU A 191 1.75 21.78 -30.34
N LEU A 192 0.52 22.20 -30.06
CA LEU A 192 -0.69 21.51 -30.48
C LEU A 192 -0.97 21.69 -31.98
N THR A 193 -0.68 22.84 -32.59
CA THR A 193 -0.77 22.99 -34.05
C THR A 193 0.22 22.08 -34.79
N ARG A 194 1.45 21.94 -34.27
CA ARG A 194 2.43 20.99 -34.81
C ARG A 194 1.95 19.54 -34.66
N LEU A 195 1.39 19.21 -33.50
CA LEU A 195 0.82 17.88 -33.26
C LEU A 195 -0.39 17.61 -34.18
N ALA A 196 -1.24 18.61 -34.41
CA ALA A 196 -2.38 18.57 -35.32
C ALA A 196 -1.94 18.37 -36.77
N ALA A 197 -0.92 19.10 -37.23
CA ALA A 197 -0.36 18.94 -38.57
C ALA A 197 0.19 17.52 -38.78
N ARG A 198 0.78 16.93 -37.73
CA ARG A 198 1.36 15.58 -37.79
C ARG A 198 0.33 14.45 -37.69
N LEU A 199 -0.71 14.61 -36.87
CA LEU A 199 -1.65 13.53 -36.53
C LEU A 199 -3.06 13.70 -37.12
N GLY A 200 -3.37 14.89 -37.61
CA GLY A 200 -4.71 15.34 -38.01
C GLY A 200 -5.40 16.13 -36.89
N ALA A 201 -6.01 17.25 -37.25
CA ALA A 201 -6.68 18.19 -36.34
C ALA A 201 -7.72 17.52 -35.41
N GLN A 202 -8.55 16.64 -35.97
CA GLN A 202 -9.67 16.00 -35.25
C GLN A 202 -9.23 15.20 -34.01
N ARG A 203 -8.00 14.66 -34.00
CA ARG A 203 -7.51 13.85 -32.87
C ARG A 203 -7.22 14.67 -31.62
N LEU A 204 -7.16 16.00 -31.74
CA LEU A 204 -6.95 16.90 -30.62
C LEU A 204 -8.26 17.51 -30.11
N ASP A 205 -9.40 17.25 -30.75
CA ASP A 205 -10.69 17.84 -30.36
C ASP A 205 -11.01 17.55 -28.89
N LEU A 206 -10.82 16.31 -28.45
CA LEU A 206 -11.03 15.94 -27.05
C LEU A 206 -10.01 16.59 -26.11
N VAL A 207 -8.73 16.63 -26.49
CA VAL A 207 -7.68 17.28 -25.68
C VAL A 207 -8.02 18.76 -25.49
N MET A 208 -8.47 19.45 -26.54
CA MET A 208 -8.89 20.84 -26.46
C MET A 208 -10.11 21.02 -25.58
N ALA A 209 -11.09 20.13 -25.67
CA ALA A 209 -12.25 20.15 -24.79
C ALA A 209 -11.86 19.98 -23.30
N TRP A 210 -10.82 19.19 -23.01
CA TRP A 210 -10.28 19.05 -21.65
C TRP A 210 -9.50 20.29 -21.20
N LEU A 211 -8.63 20.83 -22.06
CA LEU A 211 -7.85 22.03 -21.73
C LEU A 211 -8.72 23.27 -21.50
N ALA A 212 -9.91 23.30 -22.10
CA ALA A 212 -10.89 24.35 -21.93
C ALA A 212 -11.83 24.16 -20.72
N ASP A 213 -11.82 22.99 -20.07
CA ASP A 213 -12.71 22.69 -18.95
C ASP A 213 -12.10 23.21 -17.64
N PRO A 214 -12.68 24.22 -16.97
CA PRO A 214 -12.13 24.80 -15.74
C PRO A 214 -11.92 23.76 -14.64
N ARG A 215 -12.71 22.67 -14.65
CA ARG A 215 -12.62 21.59 -13.66
C ARG A 215 -11.26 20.91 -13.67
N VAL A 216 -10.58 20.87 -14.81
CA VAL A 216 -9.23 20.28 -14.94
C VAL A 216 -8.21 21.02 -14.07
N TYR A 217 -8.42 22.32 -13.82
CA TYR A 217 -7.53 23.19 -13.06
C TYR A 217 -7.94 23.29 -11.59
N ASP A 218 -9.23 23.24 -11.28
CA ASP A 218 -9.73 23.53 -9.94
C ASP A 218 -10.22 22.33 -9.13
N THR A 219 -10.43 21.17 -9.77
CA THR A 219 -11.06 20.02 -9.10
C THR A 219 -10.00 19.02 -8.62
N PRO A 220 -9.82 18.84 -7.30
CA PRO A 220 -8.91 17.82 -6.79
C PRO A 220 -9.50 16.43 -7.03
N LEU A 221 -8.69 15.55 -7.60
CA LEU A 221 -9.08 14.17 -7.87
C LEU A 221 -8.62 13.19 -6.79
N SER A 222 -8.21 13.69 -5.62
CA SER A 222 -7.79 12.87 -4.49
C SER A 222 -7.95 13.64 -3.17
N GLY A 223 -7.78 12.98 -2.03
CA GLY A 223 -7.81 13.62 -0.72
C GLY A 223 -9.21 13.90 -0.17
N GLY A 224 -10.27 13.55 -0.90
CA GLY A 224 -11.66 13.79 -0.47
C GLY A 224 -12.00 13.10 0.86
N HIS A 225 -11.60 11.85 1.04
CA HIS A 225 -11.95 11.08 2.23
C HIS A 225 -11.29 11.66 3.49
N GLU A 226 -10.01 12.02 3.41
CA GLU A 226 -9.25 12.67 4.46
C GLU A 226 -9.81 14.05 4.78
N HIS A 227 -10.17 14.83 3.75
CA HIS A 227 -10.74 16.16 3.91
C HIS A 227 -12.12 16.08 4.59
N ALA A 228 -13.01 15.19 4.14
CA ALA A 228 -14.31 14.96 4.78
C ALA A 228 -14.14 14.48 6.24
N GLY A 229 -13.15 13.63 6.52
CA GLY A 229 -12.78 13.21 7.88
C GLY A 229 -12.33 14.38 8.76
N ALA A 230 -11.52 15.30 8.22
CA ALA A 230 -11.07 16.49 8.91
C ALA A 230 -12.22 17.50 9.14
N VAL A 231 -13.14 17.67 8.18
CA VAL A 231 -14.39 18.44 8.35
C VAL A 231 -15.24 17.84 9.47
N LEU A 232 -15.42 16.51 9.51
CA LEU A 232 -16.11 15.83 10.61
C LEU A 232 -15.44 16.07 11.96
N GLY A 233 -14.11 16.01 12.00
CA GLY A 233 -13.32 16.33 13.19
C GLY A 233 -13.57 17.76 13.69
N ALA A 234 -13.60 18.73 12.78
CA ALA A 234 -13.90 20.13 13.10
C ALA A 234 -15.35 20.35 13.57
N LEU A 235 -16.32 19.63 13.00
CA LEU A 235 -17.72 19.68 13.42
C LEU A 235 -17.97 19.00 14.78
N ARG A 236 -17.20 17.95 15.10
CA ARG A 236 -17.28 17.26 16.40
C ARG A 236 -16.55 17.99 17.52
N ALA A 237 -15.53 18.79 17.19
CA ALA A 237 -14.75 19.54 18.17
C ALA A 237 -15.62 20.50 19.00
N ARG A 238 -15.39 20.50 20.33
CA ARG A 238 -16.06 21.41 21.28
C ARG A 238 -15.69 22.87 21.01
N ARG A 239 -14.45 23.14 20.61
CA ARG A 239 -13.97 24.47 20.18
C ARG A 239 -13.99 24.57 18.65
N PRO A 240 -14.34 25.74 18.08
CA PRO A 240 -14.28 25.94 16.64
C PRO A 240 -12.84 25.75 16.17
N LYS A 241 -12.64 24.77 15.27
CA LYS A 241 -11.41 24.61 14.51
C LYS A 241 -11.67 25.13 13.10
N PRO A 242 -10.70 25.83 12.47
CA PRO A 242 -10.82 26.18 11.07
C PRO A 242 -11.00 24.91 10.23
N LEU A 243 -11.78 25.01 9.15
CA LEU A 243 -11.84 23.92 8.19
C LEU A 243 -10.46 23.72 7.57
N PRO A 244 -10.05 22.47 7.33
CA PRO A 244 -8.79 22.21 6.63
C PRO A 244 -8.82 22.92 5.27
N GLU A 245 -7.72 23.59 4.91
CA GLU A 245 -7.58 24.11 3.55
C GLU A 245 -7.56 22.95 2.56
N GLN A 246 -8.26 23.12 1.44
CA GLN A 246 -8.27 22.16 0.35
C GLN A 246 -6.90 22.18 -0.33
N ARG A 247 -6.15 21.09 -0.24
CA ARG A 247 -4.89 20.94 -0.98
C ARG A 247 -5.21 20.38 -2.37
N ALA A 248 -5.25 21.24 -3.37
CA ALA A 248 -5.46 20.82 -4.75
C ALA A 248 -4.17 20.22 -5.34
N THR A 249 -4.26 18.96 -5.80
CA THR A 249 -3.37 18.45 -6.85
C THR A 249 -4.18 18.41 -8.15
N PRO A 250 -4.15 19.48 -8.96
CA PRO A 250 -4.99 19.59 -10.14
C PRO A 250 -4.57 18.61 -11.24
N PHE A 251 -5.52 18.21 -12.08
CA PHE A 251 -5.29 17.31 -13.23
C PHE A 251 -4.50 18.02 -14.35
N ALA A 252 -4.63 19.35 -14.44
CA ALA A 252 -4.02 20.20 -15.45
C ALA A 252 -2.51 19.98 -15.58
N ARG A 253 -1.75 20.09 -14.49
CA ARG A 253 -0.29 20.02 -14.58
C ARG A 253 0.20 18.67 -15.16
N PRO A 254 -0.23 17.51 -14.67
CA PRO A 254 0.12 16.24 -15.30
C PRO A 254 -0.38 16.07 -16.74
N LEU A 255 -1.56 16.63 -17.09
CA LEU A 255 -2.06 16.64 -18.47
C LEU A 255 -1.11 17.41 -19.39
N LEU A 256 -0.66 18.58 -18.95
CA LEU A 256 0.30 19.41 -19.66
C LEU A 256 1.65 18.68 -19.80
N GLU A 257 2.20 18.14 -18.71
CA GLU A 257 3.44 17.35 -18.74
C GLU A 257 3.35 16.17 -19.75
N TRP A 258 2.21 15.49 -19.80
CA TRP A 258 1.95 14.41 -20.76
C TRP A 258 1.80 14.89 -22.21
N LEU A 259 1.18 16.05 -22.44
CA LEU A 259 1.09 16.64 -23.78
C LEU A 259 2.48 17.01 -24.31
N THR A 260 3.33 17.58 -23.45
CA THR A 260 4.75 17.78 -23.76
C THR A 260 5.41 16.46 -24.16
N TRP A 261 5.27 15.41 -23.35
CA TRP A 261 5.80 14.08 -23.69
C TRP A 261 5.28 13.57 -25.05
N THR A 262 3.97 13.70 -25.29
CA THR A 262 3.28 13.23 -26.50
C THR A 262 3.77 13.95 -27.75
N THR A 263 4.05 15.25 -27.66
CA THR A 263 4.59 16.04 -28.78
C THR A 263 5.99 15.56 -29.18
N ALA A 264 6.79 15.09 -28.23
CA ALA A 264 8.14 14.58 -28.47
C ALA A 264 8.19 13.14 -29.00
N GLN A 265 7.11 12.36 -28.90
CA GLN A 265 7.07 10.99 -29.39
C GLN A 265 6.97 10.93 -30.92
N ASP A 266 7.30 9.77 -31.51
CA ASP A 266 7.04 9.52 -32.93
C ASP A 266 5.54 9.50 -33.27
N THR A 267 5.19 9.69 -34.55
CA THR A 267 3.80 9.74 -35.03
C THR A 267 2.94 8.56 -34.56
N ARG A 268 3.48 7.34 -34.50
CA ARG A 268 2.70 6.15 -34.11
C ARG A 268 2.47 6.11 -32.60
N THR A 269 3.49 6.43 -31.82
CA THR A 269 3.40 6.47 -30.35
C THR A 269 2.48 7.60 -29.90
N ALA A 270 2.63 8.80 -30.45
CA ALA A 270 1.78 9.94 -30.14
C ALA A 270 0.30 9.66 -30.52
N LYS A 271 0.06 9.05 -31.68
CA LYS A 271 -1.28 8.63 -32.09
C LYS A 271 -1.91 7.64 -31.10
N ARG A 272 -1.18 6.60 -30.69
CA ARG A 272 -1.66 5.63 -29.69
C ARG A 272 -1.94 6.29 -28.35
N ALA A 273 -1.09 7.22 -27.91
CA ALA A 273 -1.28 7.95 -26.66
C ALA A 273 -2.60 8.74 -26.68
N LEU A 274 -2.87 9.48 -27.76
CA LEU A 274 -4.13 10.22 -27.92
C LEU A 274 -5.35 9.30 -28.00
N GLU A 275 -5.29 8.21 -28.78
CA GLU A 275 -6.39 7.22 -28.86
C GLU A 275 -6.65 6.57 -27.50
N THR A 276 -5.59 6.28 -26.75
CA THR A 276 -5.69 5.71 -25.40
C THR A 276 -6.31 6.71 -24.43
N PHE A 277 -5.89 7.98 -24.48
CA PHE A 277 -6.49 9.06 -23.70
C PHE A 277 -7.97 9.24 -24.04
N GLU A 278 -8.34 9.18 -25.32
CA GLU A 278 -9.72 9.32 -25.77
C GLU A 278 -10.64 8.24 -25.22
N ILE A 279 -10.18 6.98 -25.21
CA ILE A 279 -10.98 5.85 -24.75
C ILE A 279 -11.03 5.77 -23.21
N SER A 280 -9.97 6.16 -22.53
CA SER A 280 -9.89 6.11 -21.06
C SER A 280 -10.35 7.38 -20.36
N ALA A 281 -10.69 8.42 -21.13
CA ALA A 281 -10.91 9.79 -20.69
C ALA A 281 -11.76 9.88 -19.43
N PRO A 282 -11.23 10.41 -18.30
CA PRO A 282 -11.94 10.41 -17.02
C PRO A 282 -12.97 11.53 -16.89
N LYS A 283 -13.69 11.94 -17.96
CA LYS A 283 -14.50 13.17 -17.94
C LYS A 283 -15.64 13.06 -16.94
N GLU A 284 -16.21 11.86 -16.84
CA GLU A 284 -17.26 11.54 -15.90
C GLU A 284 -16.71 11.47 -14.47
N LEU A 285 -15.45 11.03 -14.29
CA LEU A 285 -14.78 11.02 -13.00
C LEU A 285 -14.47 12.44 -12.51
N LEU A 286 -14.02 13.33 -13.40
CA LEU A 286 -13.83 14.75 -13.10
C LEU A 286 -15.16 15.41 -12.69
N SER A 287 -16.24 15.09 -13.41
CA SER A 287 -17.59 15.56 -13.10
C SER A 287 -18.09 15.03 -11.75
N ALA A 288 -17.83 13.74 -11.44
CA ALA A 288 -18.17 13.13 -10.16
C ALA A 288 -17.41 13.78 -9.01
N TRP A 289 -16.10 13.99 -9.16
CA TRP A 289 -15.30 14.70 -8.17
C TRP A 289 -15.78 16.13 -7.95
N ARG A 290 -16.07 16.87 -9.02
CA ARG A 290 -16.57 18.24 -8.89
C ARG A 290 -17.91 18.26 -8.14
N GLY A 291 -18.86 17.42 -8.57
CA GLY A 291 -20.16 17.33 -7.91
C GLY A 291 -20.06 16.94 -6.43
N TRP A 292 -19.12 16.06 -6.10
CA TRP A 292 -18.83 15.66 -4.72
C TRP A 292 -18.24 16.81 -3.90
N TRP A 293 -17.25 17.53 -4.43
CA TRP A 293 -16.67 18.70 -3.77
C TRP A 293 -17.70 19.80 -3.55
N ASP A 294 -18.51 20.12 -4.57
CA ASP A 294 -19.58 21.10 -4.42
C ASP A 294 -20.61 20.65 -3.37
N ALA A 295 -20.91 19.34 -3.27
CA ALA A 295 -21.81 18.81 -2.25
C ALA A 295 -21.22 18.93 -0.85
N LEU A 296 -19.93 18.64 -0.68
CA LEU A 296 -19.22 18.80 0.58
C LEU A 296 -19.11 20.28 0.99
N GLU A 297 -18.81 21.16 0.04
CA GLU A 297 -18.74 22.60 0.25
C GLU A 297 -20.11 23.15 0.65
N ARG A 298 -21.19 22.78 -0.05
CA ARG A 298 -22.56 23.13 0.37
C ARG A 298 -22.88 22.59 1.76
N ALA A 299 -22.53 21.34 2.07
CA ALA A 299 -22.76 20.73 3.37
C ALA A 299 -21.97 21.40 4.51
N SER A 300 -20.82 21.98 4.22
CA SER A 300 -19.94 22.65 5.18
C SER A 300 -20.24 24.16 5.31
N GLN A 301 -20.35 24.90 4.21
CA GLN A 301 -20.55 26.36 4.17
C GLN A 301 -21.94 26.81 4.63
N SER A 302 -23.01 26.14 4.17
CA SER A 302 -24.40 26.48 4.57
C SER A 302 -24.61 26.42 6.09
N ARG A 303 -23.70 25.75 6.82
CA ARG A 303 -23.81 25.45 8.24
C ARG A 303 -22.73 26.13 9.09
N LEU A 304 -21.58 26.49 8.51
CA LEU A 304 -20.55 27.30 9.15
C LEU A 304 -20.98 28.78 9.27
N ALA A 305 -21.61 29.33 8.23
CA ALA A 305 -22.17 30.68 8.23
C ALA A 305 -23.23 30.88 9.35
N GLN A 306 -23.96 29.83 9.72
CA GLN A 306 -24.91 29.86 10.84
C GLN A 306 -24.24 29.77 12.22
N ARG A 307 -23.06 29.16 12.30
CA ARG A 307 -22.31 28.96 13.56
C ARG A 307 -21.60 30.24 14.03
N ILE A 308 -21.27 31.14 13.11
CA ILE A 308 -20.71 32.47 13.40
C ILE A 308 -21.84 33.48 13.73
N GLY A 309 -23.10 33.15 13.40
CA GLY A 309 -24.25 34.05 13.51
C GLY A 309 -24.95 34.11 14.88
N ARG A 310 -25.33 32.99 15.52
CA ARG A 310 -26.10 33.00 16.79
C ARG A 310 -25.96 31.72 17.63
N ALA A 311 -26.23 31.88 18.92
CA ALA A 311 -26.34 30.83 19.94
C ALA A 311 -27.36 29.72 19.56
N GLU A 312 -27.07 28.52 20.05
CA GLU A 312 -27.92 27.31 20.02
C GLU A 312 -28.06 26.58 18.67
N TRP A 313 -27.06 25.74 18.39
CA TRP A 313 -27.26 24.56 17.57
C TRP A 313 -28.13 23.55 18.32
N SER A 314 -29.27 23.15 17.75
CA SER A 314 -29.97 21.96 18.26
C SER A 314 -29.18 20.69 17.89
N ASP A 315 -29.07 19.75 18.83
CA ASP A 315 -28.34 18.49 18.63
C ASP A 315 -28.82 17.70 17.40
N ALA A 316 -30.11 17.84 17.05
CA ALA A 316 -30.69 17.23 15.85
C ALA A 316 -30.04 17.74 14.55
N ARG A 317 -29.80 19.05 14.42
CA ARG A 317 -29.16 19.63 13.21
C ARG A 317 -27.68 19.25 13.12
N LYS A 318 -26.99 19.17 14.26
CA LYS A 318 -25.62 18.65 14.37
C LYS A 318 -25.54 17.20 13.88
N ALA A 319 -26.46 16.36 14.34
CA ALA A 319 -26.52 14.96 13.95
C ALA A 319 -26.78 14.80 12.44
N THR A 320 -27.72 15.56 11.87
CA THR A 320 -27.98 15.54 10.41
C THR A 320 -26.76 15.98 9.62
N ALA A 321 -26.04 17.00 10.07
CA ALA A 321 -24.84 17.47 9.38
C ALA A 321 -23.69 16.44 9.41
N ILE A 322 -23.47 15.84 10.58
CA ILE A 322 -22.51 14.75 10.73
C ILE A 322 -22.91 13.57 9.84
N ARG A 323 -24.20 13.25 9.73
CA ARG A 323 -24.70 12.16 8.88
C ARG A 323 -24.45 12.44 7.39
N SER A 324 -24.84 13.61 6.87
CA SER A 324 -24.62 13.94 5.45
C SER A 324 -23.14 13.95 5.07
N ILE A 325 -22.25 14.40 5.97
CA ILE A 325 -20.81 14.38 5.68
C ILE A 325 -20.23 12.96 5.82
N LEU A 326 -20.76 12.13 6.71
CA LEU A 326 -20.42 10.70 6.74
C LEU A 326 -20.86 9.99 5.46
N GLU A 327 -22.07 10.28 4.95
CA GLU A 327 -22.56 9.79 3.66
C GLU A 327 -21.62 10.21 2.54
N LEU A 328 -21.30 11.51 2.42
CA LEU A 328 -20.32 12.01 1.44
C LEU A 328 -18.93 11.38 1.61
N ARG A 329 -18.47 11.17 2.84
CA ARG A 329 -17.18 10.49 3.10
C ARG A 329 -17.18 9.04 2.62
N ASN A 330 -18.33 8.37 2.67
CA ASN A 330 -18.49 6.99 2.19
C ASN A 330 -18.70 6.95 0.66
N GLU A 331 -19.30 8.00 0.09
CA GLU A 331 -19.54 8.20 -1.34
C GLU A 331 -18.37 8.91 -2.05
N THR A 332 -17.21 9.06 -1.39
CA THR A 332 -16.06 9.75 -1.98
C THR A 332 -15.63 9.04 -3.27
N PRO A 333 -15.57 9.75 -4.41
CA PRO A 333 -15.09 9.15 -5.65
C PRO A 333 -13.66 8.61 -5.48
N ARG A 334 -13.27 7.63 -6.30
CA ARG A 334 -11.94 7.04 -6.14
C ARG A 334 -10.84 8.05 -6.46
N PRO A 335 -9.77 8.08 -5.65
CA PRO A 335 -8.65 8.95 -5.92
C PRO A 335 -8.00 8.55 -7.25
N LEU A 336 -7.87 9.53 -8.14
CA LEU A 336 -7.09 9.44 -9.36
C LEU A 336 -5.85 10.30 -9.19
N LYS A 337 -4.69 9.66 -9.04
CA LYS A 337 -3.42 10.36 -9.17
C LYS A 337 -3.18 10.64 -10.64
N ALA A 338 -3.43 11.88 -11.07
CA ALA A 338 -3.33 12.30 -12.46
C ALA A 338 -1.97 11.91 -13.10
N ARG A 339 -0.87 12.06 -12.36
CA ARG A 339 0.47 11.66 -12.82
C ARG A 339 0.57 10.15 -13.11
N ASP A 340 0.00 9.31 -12.26
CA ASP A 340 0.02 7.86 -12.44
C ASP A 340 -0.86 7.46 -13.64
N TYR A 341 -1.99 8.15 -13.83
CA TYR A 341 -2.85 7.96 -15.00
C TYR A 341 -2.13 8.26 -16.32
N PHE A 342 -1.44 9.40 -16.41
CA PHE A 342 -0.68 9.72 -17.62
C PHE A 342 0.51 8.81 -17.83
N ARG A 343 1.22 8.41 -16.76
CA ARG A 343 2.26 7.38 -16.84
C ARG A 343 1.72 6.05 -17.39
N CYS A 344 0.49 5.67 -17.02
CA CYS A 344 -0.17 4.49 -17.58
C CYS A 344 -0.41 4.61 -19.10
N ILE A 345 -0.79 5.80 -19.58
CA ILE A 345 -0.92 6.08 -21.02
C ILE A 345 0.44 5.99 -21.71
N GLU A 346 1.49 6.59 -21.13
CA GLU A 346 2.85 6.53 -21.66
C GLU A 346 3.35 5.09 -21.81
N THR A 347 3.17 4.28 -20.76
CA THR A 347 3.54 2.87 -20.75
C THR A 347 2.83 2.10 -21.85
N LEU A 348 1.50 2.22 -21.98
CA LEU A 348 0.75 1.49 -23.00
C LEU A 348 1.04 2.00 -24.42
N ALA A 349 1.24 3.30 -24.59
CA ALA A 349 1.54 3.88 -25.89
C ALA A 349 2.94 3.48 -26.41
N ALA A 350 3.84 3.03 -25.52
CA ALA A 350 5.20 2.61 -25.87
C ALA A 350 5.23 1.53 -26.97
N PRO A 351 6.22 1.54 -27.88
CA PRO A 351 6.30 0.58 -28.98
C PRO A 351 6.24 -0.89 -28.55
N ILE A 352 6.89 -1.24 -27.43
CA ILE A 352 6.93 -2.60 -26.88
C ILE A 352 5.55 -3.07 -26.39
N GLN A 353 4.64 -2.15 -26.07
CA GLN A 353 3.31 -2.40 -25.52
C GLN A 353 2.20 -2.37 -26.57
N ARG A 354 2.53 -2.28 -27.87
CA ARG A 354 1.55 -2.09 -28.96
C ARG A 354 0.38 -3.07 -28.91
N HIS A 355 0.63 -4.34 -28.64
CA HIS A 355 -0.41 -5.37 -28.61
C HIS A 355 -1.32 -5.22 -27.37
N ALA A 356 -0.73 -4.94 -26.21
CA ALA A 356 -1.47 -4.73 -24.96
C ALA A 356 -2.34 -3.47 -25.05
N CYS A 357 -1.80 -2.38 -25.57
CA CYS A 357 -2.54 -1.14 -25.83
C CYS A 357 -3.73 -1.39 -26.76
N ARG A 358 -3.52 -2.06 -27.90
CA ARG A 358 -4.62 -2.38 -28.82
C ARG A 358 -5.70 -3.23 -28.14
N ALA A 359 -5.32 -4.26 -27.40
CA ALA A 359 -6.28 -5.13 -26.73
C ALA A 359 -7.04 -4.36 -25.63
N ALA A 360 -6.37 -3.50 -24.86
CA ALA A 360 -6.99 -2.67 -23.84
C ALA A 360 -8.00 -1.69 -24.44
N THR A 361 -7.58 -0.92 -25.44
CA THR A 361 -8.44 -0.01 -26.23
C THR A 361 -9.70 -0.73 -26.73
N LEU A 362 -9.53 -1.87 -27.39
CA LEU A 362 -10.65 -2.61 -27.94
C LEU A 362 -11.54 -3.25 -26.87
N THR A 363 -11.00 -3.55 -25.69
CA THR A 363 -11.80 -4.11 -24.58
C THR A 363 -12.57 -3.02 -23.86
N LEU A 364 -11.95 -1.86 -23.61
CA LEU A 364 -12.60 -0.70 -23.00
C LEU A 364 -13.80 -0.24 -23.83
N ALA A 365 -13.68 -0.23 -25.17
CA ALA A 365 -14.76 0.16 -26.07
C ALA A 365 -15.98 -0.78 -26.03
N GLU A 366 -15.80 -2.01 -25.56
CA GLU A 366 -16.85 -3.05 -25.50
C GLU A 366 -17.38 -3.23 -24.07
N LEU A 367 -16.90 -2.43 -23.12
CA LEU A 367 -17.44 -2.43 -21.76
C LEU A 367 -18.89 -1.91 -21.76
N PRO A 368 -19.80 -2.50 -20.96
CA PRO A 368 -21.19 -2.05 -20.89
C PRO A 368 -21.30 -0.56 -20.49
N GLN A 369 -22.18 0.18 -21.15
CA GLN A 369 -22.39 1.61 -20.86
C GLN A 369 -23.01 1.84 -19.47
N GLU A 370 -23.62 0.81 -18.88
CA GLU A 370 -24.18 0.82 -17.54
C GLU A 370 -23.11 0.73 -16.44
N LEU A 371 -21.85 0.52 -16.80
CA LEU A 371 -20.75 0.62 -15.83
C LEU A 371 -20.72 2.03 -15.25
N PRO A 372 -20.51 2.16 -13.93
CA PRO A 372 -20.48 3.48 -13.34
C PRO A 372 -19.37 4.34 -13.91
N ARG A 373 -19.72 5.61 -14.03
CA ARG A 373 -18.89 6.70 -14.53
C ARG A 373 -17.48 6.63 -13.95
N GLY A 374 -16.47 6.47 -14.82
CA GLY A 374 -15.05 6.39 -14.44
C GLY A 374 -14.47 4.98 -14.23
N ALA A 375 -15.28 3.91 -14.28
CA ALA A 375 -14.79 2.54 -14.14
C ALA A 375 -13.80 2.16 -15.25
N ALA A 376 -14.05 2.59 -16.50
CA ALA A 376 -13.16 2.38 -17.63
C ALA A 376 -11.75 2.93 -17.37
N THR A 377 -11.63 4.14 -16.79
CA THR A 377 -10.35 4.75 -16.41
C THR A 377 -9.61 3.91 -15.37
N LEU A 378 -10.32 3.36 -14.39
CA LEU A 378 -9.70 2.53 -13.35
C LEU A 378 -9.22 1.18 -13.90
N PHE A 379 -10.02 0.51 -14.72
CA PHE A 379 -9.60 -0.71 -15.44
C PHE A 379 -8.40 -0.44 -16.34
N PHE A 380 -8.43 0.68 -17.06
CA PHE A 380 -7.33 1.11 -17.89
C PHE A 380 -6.02 1.25 -17.10
N MET A 381 -6.01 1.98 -15.98
CA MET A 381 -4.81 2.14 -15.16
C MET A 381 -4.29 0.80 -14.62
N HIS A 382 -5.22 -0.07 -14.21
CA HIS A 382 -4.89 -1.40 -13.74
C HIS A 382 -4.18 -2.23 -14.82
N TRP A 383 -4.75 -2.27 -16.02
CA TRP A 383 -4.17 -2.98 -17.15
C TRP A 383 -2.83 -2.37 -17.57
N ALA A 384 -2.70 -1.05 -17.55
CA ALA A 384 -1.45 -0.39 -17.88
C ALA A 384 -0.29 -0.77 -16.95
N MET A 385 -0.53 -0.80 -15.63
CA MET A 385 0.48 -1.26 -14.65
C MET A 385 0.92 -2.70 -14.94
N ARG A 386 0.01 -3.55 -15.44
CA ARG A 386 0.32 -4.94 -15.80
C ARG A 386 0.99 -5.11 -17.14
N ALA A 387 0.78 -4.18 -18.05
CA ALA A 387 1.44 -4.19 -19.35
C ALA A 387 2.97 -4.09 -19.18
N GLU A 388 3.43 -3.30 -18.20
CA GLU A 388 4.86 -3.15 -17.87
C GLU A 388 5.50 -4.47 -17.45
N GLU A 389 4.78 -5.27 -16.65
CA GLU A 389 5.29 -6.52 -16.10
C GLU A 389 5.14 -7.70 -17.08
N GLN A 390 3.99 -7.83 -17.76
CA GLN A 390 3.59 -9.04 -18.49
C GLN A 390 2.73 -8.73 -19.73
N PRO A 391 3.28 -8.06 -20.75
CA PRO A 391 2.52 -7.52 -21.89
C PRO A 391 1.75 -8.57 -22.69
N ALA A 392 2.37 -9.72 -22.95
CA ALA A 392 1.77 -10.79 -23.74
C ALA A 392 0.58 -11.45 -23.04
N ARG A 393 0.65 -11.62 -21.70
CA ARG A 393 -0.43 -12.22 -20.92
C ARG A 393 -1.62 -11.29 -20.79
N LEU A 394 -1.36 -9.99 -20.58
CA LEU A 394 -2.41 -8.98 -20.54
C LEU A 394 -3.14 -8.91 -21.88
N THR A 395 -2.42 -8.92 -23.00
CA THR A 395 -3.02 -8.91 -24.34
C THR A 395 -3.96 -10.09 -24.54
N ALA A 396 -3.49 -11.31 -24.23
CA ALA A 396 -4.29 -12.52 -24.37
C ALA A 396 -5.54 -12.50 -23.47
N PHE A 397 -5.41 -11.94 -22.26
CA PHE A 397 -6.54 -11.77 -21.35
C PHE A 397 -7.59 -10.80 -21.92
N LEU A 398 -7.17 -9.61 -22.34
CA LEU A 398 -8.05 -8.57 -22.85
C LEU A 398 -8.76 -9.03 -24.12
N ASP A 399 -8.07 -9.71 -25.03
CA ASP A 399 -8.69 -10.31 -26.21
C ASP A 399 -9.75 -11.35 -25.85
N ALA A 400 -9.54 -12.14 -24.79
CA ALA A 400 -10.51 -13.12 -24.31
C ALA A 400 -11.72 -12.46 -23.64
N LEU A 401 -11.47 -11.44 -22.80
CA LEU A 401 -12.53 -10.65 -22.15
C LEU A 401 -13.39 -9.93 -23.18
N ARG A 402 -12.76 -9.31 -24.18
CA ARG A 402 -13.46 -8.63 -25.27
C ARG A 402 -14.38 -9.57 -26.03
N ARG A 403 -13.88 -10.75 -26.47
CA ARG A 403 -14.72 -11.75 -27.15
C ARG A 403 -15.90 -12.19 -26.29
N TYR A 404 -15.70 -12.30 -24.99
CA TYR A 404 -16.79 -12.58 -24.06
C TYR A 404 -17.84 -11.46 -24.03
N LEU A 405 -17.42 -10.20 -23.99
CA LEU A 405 -18.32 -9.03 -24.00
C LEU A 405 -19.11 -8.94 -25.32
N VAL A 406 -18.46 -9.19 -26.46
CA VAL A 406 -19.08 -9.07 -27.80
C VAL A 406 -19.98 -10.25 -28.14
N ASP A 407 -19.52 -11.49 -27.92
CA ASP A 407 -20.19 -12.67 -28.48
C ASP A 407 -21.38 -13.16 -27.64
N GLY A 408 -21.48 -12.74 -26.36
CA GLY A 408 -22.60 -13.03 -25.46
C GLY A 408 -22.91 -14.51 -25.18
N ARG A 409 -22.21 -15.47 -25.81
CA ARG A 409 -22.52 -16.92 -25.74
C ARG A 409 -21.48 -17.69 -24.93
N SER A 410 -21.95 -18.31 -23.85
CA SER A 410 -21.17 -18.80 -22.70
C SER A 410 -20.40 -20.13 -22.89
N HIS A 411 -20.27 -20.69 -24.09
CA HIS A 411 -19.69 -22.04 -24.26
C HIS A 411 -18.16 -22.06 -24.34
N SER A 412 -17.51 -20.91 -24.56
CA SER A 412 -16.08 -20.80 -24.86
C SER A 412 -15.28 -19.92 -23.88
N ALA A 413 -15.92 -19.25 -22.93
CA ALA A 413 -15.24 -18.37 -21.96
C ALA A 413 -14.13 -19.09 -21.18
N ARG A 414 -14.40 -20.31 -20.69
CA ARG A 414 -13.40 -21.14 -20.01
C ARG A 414 -12.25 -21.57 -20.93
N ARG A 415 -12.51 -21.79 -22.22
CA ARG A 415 -11.48 -22.12 -23.23
C ARG A 415 -10.60 -20.92 -23.53
N TRP A 416 -11.17 -19.73 -23.59
CA TRP A 416 -10.47 -18.48 -23.91
C TRP A 416 -9.65 -17.95 -22.73
N MET A 417 -10.11 -18.16 -21.49
CA MET A 417 -9.42 -17.69 -20.28
C MET A 417 -8.37 -18.69 -19.72
N ARG A 418 -8.34 -19.94 -20.20
CA ARG A 418 -7.47 -21.01 -19.69
C ARG A 418 -5.97 -20.69 -19.66
N PRO A 419 -5.37 -20.09 -20.72
CA PRO A 419 -3.94 -19.74 -20.71
C PRO A 419 -3.55 -18.79 -19.57
N TRP A 420 -4.51 -17.97 -19.13
CA TRP A 420 -4.33 -16.97 -18.09
C TRP A 420 -4.60 -17.57 -16.69
N LEU A 421 -5.65 -18.39 -16.54
CA LEU A 421 -5.89 -19.21 -15.34
C LEU A 421 -4.69 -20.09 -14.97
N ASP A 422 -4.03 -20.66 -15.97
CA ASP A 422 -2.84 -21.49 -15.78
C ASP A 422 -1.59 -20.68 -15.34
N SER A 423 -1.60 -19.36 -15.55
CA SER A 423 -0.51 -18.44 -15.23
C SER A 423 -0.57 -17.83 -13.81
N LEU A 424 -1.71 -17.91 -13.13
CA LEU A 424 -1.97 -17.30 -11.82
C LEU A 424 -1.77 -18.25 -10.65
N ARG A 425 -0.74 -19.09 -10.71
CA ARG A 425 -0.44 -20.01 -9.61
C ARG A 425 0.24 -19.28 -8.44
N PRO A 426 0.13 -19.80 -7.20
CA PRO A 426 0.37 -19.11 -5.92
C PRO A 426 1.70 -18.40 -5.69
N GLU A 427 2.69 -18.63 -6.54
CA GLU A 427 4.10 -18.38 -6.19
C GLU A 427 4.64 -17.05 -6.69
N THR A 428 3.79 -16.29 -7.37
CA THR A 428 4.08 -14.88 -7.59
C THR A 428 3.39 -14.08 -6.49
N ARG A 429 4.19 -13.59 -5.52
CA ARG A 429 3.77 -12.65 -4.48
C ARG A 429 3.35 -11.33 -5.13
N TRP A 430 2.21 -11.33 -5.80
CA TRP A 430 1.56 -10.09 -6.25
C TRP A 430 0.71 -9.58 -5.10
N PRO A 431 0.82 -8.31 -4.72
CA PRO A 431 -0.22 -7.67 -3.93
C PRO A 431 -1.51 -7.72 -4.76
N PHE A 432 -2.48 -8.48 -4.26
CA PHE A 432 -3.92 -8.46 -4.50
C PHE A 432 -4.40 -7.76 -5.79
N MET A 433 -4.91 -8.52 -6.76
CA MET A 433 -5.66 -7.93 -7.86
C MET A 433 -6.90 -8.70 -8.30
N LEU A 434 -7.93 -7.88 -8.52
CA LEU A 434 -9.24 -8.10 -9.10
C LEU A 434 -9.27 -9.15 -10.21
N ASP A 435 -8.30 -9.10 -11.13
CA ASP A 435 -8.25 -10.00 -12.28
C ASP A 435 -8.18 -11.47 -11.82
N ARG A 436 -7.28 -11.83 -10.89
CA ARG A 436 -7.04 -13.22 -10.43
C ARG A 436 -8.28 -13.88 -9.85
N GLU A 437 -9.10 -13.06 -9.23
CA GLU A 437 -10.26 -13.43 -8.45
C GLU A 437 -11.55 -13.49 -9.27
N VAL A 438 -11.73 -12.54 -10.18
CA VAL A 438 -12.84 -12.50 -11.15
C VAL A 438 -12.85 -13.75 -12.03
N LEU A 439 -11.66 -14.26 -12.37
CA LEU A 439 -11.49 -15.17 -13.49
C LEU A 439 -11.14 -16.60 -13.04
N ALA A 440 -10.50 -16.81 -11.88
CA ALA A 440 -10.22 -18.13 -11.30
C ALA A 440 -11.47 -18.94 -10.88
N ASN A 441 -12.60 -18.26 -10.66
CA ASN A 441 -13.75 -18.82 -9.95
C ASN A 441 -15.00 -19.04 -10.83
N LEU A 442 -14.82 -18.93 -12.14
CA LEU A 442 -15.86 -19.10 -13.16
C LEU A 442 -15.94 -20.55 -13.64
N SER A 443 -16.24 -21.50 -12.76
CA SER A 443 -16.31 -22.93 -13.12
C SER A 443 -17.74 -23.46 -13.33
N SER A 444 -18.80 -22.71 -12.96
CA SER A 444 -20.20 -23.10 -13.22
C SER A 444 -21.07 -21.95 -13.78
N LYS A 445 -22.05 -22.32 -14.64
CA LYS A 445 -22.99 -21.43 -15.36
C LYS A 445 -23.79 -20.50 -14.44
N ARG A 446 -24.03 -20.90 -13.18
CA ARG A 446 -24.80 -20.15 -12.16
C ARG A 446 -23.92 -19.14 -11.40
N SER A 447 -22.64 -19.43 -11.26
CA SER A 447 -21.65 -18.57 -10.58
C SER A 447 -21.27 -17.34 -11.40
N LEU A 448 -21.32 -17.43 -12.74
CA LEU A 448 -20.98 -16.33 -13.66
C LEU A 448 -22.07 -15.25 -13.71
N HIS A 449 -23.34 -15.66 -13.80
CA HIS A 449 -24.48 -14.75 -13.73
C HIS A 449 -24.64 -14.15 -12.32
N GLY A 450 -24.45 -14.96 -11.27
CA GLY A 450 -24.43 -14.49 -9.89
C GLY A 450 -23.26 -13.56 -9.54
N PHE A 451 -22.09 -13.73 -10.17
CA PHE A 451 -20.94 -12.83 -10.01
C PHE A 451 -21.18 -11.47 -10.70
N PHE A 452 -21.77 -11.46 -11.90
CA PHE A 452 -22.13 -10.20 -12.56
C PHE A 452 -23.33 -9.52 -11.92
N GLU A 453 -24.32 -10.25 -11.40
CA GLU A 453 -25.38 -9.67 -10.55
C GLU A 453 -24.83 -9.17 -9.20
N ALA A 454 -23.91 -9.90 -8.58
CA ALA A 454 -23.23 -9.47 -7.36
C ALA A 454 -22.37 -8.23 -7.63
N LEU A 455 -21.62 -8.15 -8.74
CA LEU A 455 -20.94 -6.92 -9.16
C LEU A 455 -21.93 -5.79 -9.43
N ARG A 456 -23.10 -6.07 -10.03
CA ARG A 456 -24.17 -5.08 -10.26
C ARG A 456 -24.77 -4.54 -8.95
N HIS A 457 -24.70 -5.30 -7.86
CA HIS A 457 -25.10 -4.88 -6.51
C HIS A 457 -23.95 -4.31 -5.67
N ILE A 458 -22.71 -4.78 -5.85
CA ILE A 458 -21.49 -4.33 -5.15
C ILE A 458 -21.00 -2.99 -5.69
N HIS A 459 -21.26 -2.64 -6.95
CA HIS A 459 -20.73 -1.41 -7.56
C HIS A 459 -21.39 -0.10 -7.03
N GLY A 460 -22.14 -0.17 -5.92
CA GLY A 460 -22.42 0.99 -5.07
C GLY A 460 -21.27 1.40 -4.15
N THR A 461 -20.31 0.52 -3.84
CA THR A 461 -19.22 0.82 -2.88
C THR A 461 -17.95 -0.01 -3.13
N VAL A 462 -16.87 0.71 -3.50
CA VAL A 462 -15.42 0.42 -3.48
C VAL A 462 -14.93 -1.05 -3.59
N ILE A 463 -14.02 -1.29 -4.54
CA ILE A 463 -13.35 -2.57 -4.84
C ILE A 463 -11.81 -2.43 -4.82
N SER A 464 -11.15 -2.94 -3.78
CA SER A 464 -9.72 -3.27 -3.73
C SER A 464 -9.51 -4.34 -2.67
N GLY A 465 -9.37 -5.63 -3.02
CA GLY A 465 -9.02 -6.76 -2.13
C GLY A 465 -9.82 -6.86 -0.82
N ILE A 466 -10.56 -7.94 -0.58
CA ILE A 466 -11.46 -8.04 0.57
C ILE A 466 -10.66 -8.16 1.89
N ASP A 467 -10.30 -7.01 2.48
CA ASP A 467 -9.81 -6.90 3.85
C ASP A 467 -10.99 -6.71 4.83
N ALA A 468 -10.69 -6.67 6.14
CA ALA A 468 -11.70 -6.47 7.18
C ALA A 468 -12.54 -5.18 7.01
N SER A 469 -12.02 -4.16 6.30
CA SER A 469 -12.76 -2.92 6.00
C SER A 469 -13.74 -3.10 4.82
N MET A 470 -13.40 -3.92 3.81
CA MET A 470 -14.31 -4.29 2.72
C MET A 470 -15.31 -5.38 3.09
N ALA A 471 -15.07 -6.16 4.14
CA ALA A 471 -16.06 -7.08 4.69
C ALA A 471 -17.34 -6.36 5.16
N GLN A 472 -17.24 -5.08 5.57
CA GLN A 472 -18.41 -4.23 5.82
C GLN A 472 -19.24 -3.95 4.55
N ASN A 473 -18.60 -3.88 3.38
CA ASN A 473 -19.30 -3.74 2.09
C ASN A 473 -19.94 -5.05 1.61
N LEU A 474 -19.62 -6.19 2.23
CA LEU A 474 -20.28 -7.48 1.98
C LEU A 474 -21.50 -7.70 2.90
N ILE A 475 -21.67 -6.90 3.96
CA ILE A 475 -22.85 -6.98 4.85
C ILE A 475 -24.16 -6.78 4.08
N PRO A 476 -24.30 -5.82 3.13
CA PRO A 476 -25.50 -5.71 2.31
C PRO A 476 -25.76 -6.96 1.47
N LEU A 477 -24.72 -7.58 0.89
CA LEU A 477 -24.84 -8.87 0.18
C LEU A 477 -25.33 -10.00 1.10
N LEU A 478 -24.88 -10.02 2.35
CA LEU A 478 -25.33 -10.96 3.38
C LEU A 478 -26.79 -10.72 3.78
N GLN A 479 -27.21 -9.46 3.89
CA GLN A 479 -28.59 -9.07 4.17
C GLN A 479 -29.55 -9.45 3.02
N HIS A 480 -29.05 -9.55 1.79
CA HIS A 480 -29.82 -9.95 0.60
C HIS A 480 -29.71 -11.44 0.25
N ALA A 481 -28.81 -12.20 0.90
CA ALA A 481 -28.74 -13.64 0.70
C ALA A 481 -30.02 -14.30 1.24
N LYS A 482 -30.68 -15.13 0.41
CA LYS A 482 -31.94 -15.80 0.77
C LYS A 482 -31.83 -16.71 2.01
N SER A 483 -30.62 -17.14 2.36
CA SER A 483 -30.33 -17.84 3.62
C SER A 483 -28.86 -17.68 4.03
N PRO A 484 -28.50 -17.86 5.32
CA PRO A 484 -27.12 -17.84 5.83
C PRO A 484 -26.28 -18.97 5.28
N GLU A 485 -26.87 -20.12 4.99
CA GLU A 485 -26.16 -21.23 4.35
C GLU A 485 -25.75 -20.80 2.94
N ARG A 486 -26.58 -20.03 2.23
CA ARG A 486 -26.22 -19.48 0.92
C ARG A 486 -25.16 -18.38 1.03
N ALA A 487 -25.23 -17.56 2.07
CA ALA A 487 -24.23 -16.54 2.38
C ALA A 487 -22.88 -17.16 2.78
N ALA A 488 -22.90 -18.16 3.65
CA ALA A 488 -21.77 -18.98 4.05
C ALA A 488 -21.15 -19.74 2.88
N GLN A 489 -21.98 -20.32 2.02
CA GLN A 489 -21.56 -20.99 0.80
C GLN A 489 -20.93 -19.99 -0.18
N LEU A 490 -21.49 -18.78 -0.31
CA LEU A 490 -20.88 -17.70 -1.08
C LEU A 490 -19.49 -17.34 -0.49
N PHE A 491 -19.36 -17.24 0.83
CA PHE A 491 -18.07 -16.97 1.48
C PHE A 491 -17.08 -18.13 1.39
N LEU A 492 -17.54 -19.37 1.47
CA LEU A 492 -16.71 -20.56 1.24
C LEU A 492 -16.24 -20.59 -0.22
N GLU A 493 -17.13 -20.26 -1.16
CA GLU A 493 -16.79 -20.11 -2.58
C GLU A 493 -15.77 -18.98 -2.77
N LEU A 494 -15.92 -17.82 -2.10
CA LEU A 494 -14.96 -16.72 -2.08
C LEU A 494 -13.63 -17.09 -1.37
N HIS A 495 -13.65 -17.91 -0.33
CA HIS A 495 -12.43 -18.33 0.36
C HIS A 495 -11.65 -19.40 -0.41
N GLN A 496 -12.35 -20.41 -0.95
CA GLN A 496 -11.77 -21.42 -1.85
C GLN A 496 -11.19 -20.78 -3.11
N ALA A 497 -11.81 -19.68 -3.54
CA ALA A 497 -11.37 -18.78 -4.59
C ALA A 497 -10.14 -17.91 -4.24
N ARG A 498 -9.73 -17.88 -2.97
CA ARG A 498 -8.74 -16.95 -2.38
C ARG A 498 -9.11 -15.47 -2.52
N LEU A 499 -10.41 -15.21 -2.63
CA LEU A 499 -11.09 -13.94 -2.77
C LEU A 499 -11.42 -13.27 -1.42
N ALA A 500 -11.58 -14.09 -0.39
CA ALA A 500 -11.75 -13.68 0.98
C ALA A 500 -10.53 -14.15 1.79
N ASP A 501 -9.99 -13.28 2.63
CA ASP A 501 -8.98 -13.65 3.61
C ASP A 501 -9.48 -14.88 4.41
N ARG A 502 -8.56 -15.77 4.80
CA ARG A 502 -8.84 -16.87 5.74
C ARG A 502 -9.55 -16.35 6.99
N ASP A 503 -9.21 -15.13 7.34
CA ASP A 503 -9.72 -14.39 8.49
C ASP A 503 -11.23 -14.18 8.37
N ILE A 504 -11.70 -13.72 7.21
CA ILE A 504 -13.12 -13.49 6.93
C ILE A 504 -13.89 -14.82 6.87
N TYR A 505 -13.26 -15.86 6.31
CA TYR A 505 -13.85 -17.20 6.29
C TYR A 505 -14.10 -17.73 7.70
N ASP A 506 -13.10 -17.63 8.58
CA ASP A 506 -13.22 -18.05 9.98
C ASP A 506 -14.30 -17.22 10.71
N THR A 507 -14.38 -15.91 10.46
CA THR A 507 -15.43 -15.04 11.00
C THR A 507 -16.82 -15.48 10.54
N CYS A 508 -17.03 -15.76 9.26
CA CYS A 508 -18.31 -16.27 8.77
C CYS A 508 -18.62 -17.66 9.35
N ARG A 509 -17.63 -18.54 9.48
CA ARG A 509 -17.81 -19.87 10.11
C ARG A 509 -18.29 -19.74 11.55
N LEU A 510 -17.68 -18.86 12.34
CA LEU A 510 -18.11 -18.56 13.71
C LEU A 510 -19.49 -17.94 13.73
N ALA A 511 -19.80 -17.02 12.80
CA ALA A 511 -21.13 -16.43 12.72
C ALA A 511 -22.21 -17.46 12.45
N ILE A 512 -21.98 -18.45 11.57
CA ILE A 512 -22.92 -19.55 11.29
C ILE A 512 -23.18 -20.35 12.57
N GLN A 513 -22.10 -20.70 13.29
CA GLN A 513 -22.20 -21.43 14.55
C GLN A 513 -23.03 -20.63 15.57
N ILE A 514 -22.72 -19.35 15.78
CA ILE A 514 -23.45 -18.46 16.70
C ILE A 514 -24.92 -18.30 16.29
N THR A 515 -25.21 -18.21 14.99
CA THR A 515 -26.58 -18.01 14.52
C THR A 515 -27.44 -19.26 14.60
N GLY A 516 -26.86 -20.45 14.38
CA GLY A 516 -27.64 -21.68 14.28
C GLY A 516 -28.84 -21.48 13.35
N GLU A 517 -30.04 -21.82 13.82
CA GLU A 517 -31.30 -21.68 13.09
C GLU A 517 -31.81 -20.22 12.96
N ALA A 518 -31.26 -19.26 13.72
CA ALA A 518 -31.71 -17.86 13.73
C ALA A 518 -31.11 -17.06 12.56
N THR A 519 -31.43 -17.52 11.36
CA THR A 519 -30.80 -17.11 10.12
C THR A 519 -30.89 -15.61 9.82
N ALA A 520 -32.00 -14.98 10.20
CA ALA A 520 -32.23 -13.54 10.04
C ALA A 520 -31.22 -12.65 10.78
N GLN A 521 -30.49 -13.20 11.76
CA GLN A 521 -29.50 -12.46 12.56
C GLN A 521 -28.07 -12.61 12.05
N PHE A 522 -27.84 -13.42 11.00
CA PHE A 522 -26.49 -13.74 10.51
C PHE A 522 -25.67 -12.52 10.12
N ALA A 523 -26.24 -11.62 9.32
CA ALA A 523 -25.54 -10.42 8.88
C ALA A 523 -25.11 -9.52 10.06
N ALA A 524 -25.98 -9.36 11.06
CA ALA A 524 -25.69 -8.55 12.25
C ALA A 524 -24.61 -9.22 13.14
N VAL A 525 -24.60 -10.56 13.22
CA VAL A 525 -23.53 -11.29 13.91
C VAL A 525 -22.20 -11.12 13.18
N VAL A 526 -22.17 -11.29 11.85
CA VAL A 526 -20.95 -11.06 11.05
C VAL A 526 -20.43 -9.63 11.24
N GLU A 527 -21.31 -8.63 11.19
CA GLU A 527 -20.95 -7.23 11.43
C GLU A 527 -20.25 -7.04 12.78
N ARG A 528 -20.84 -7.57 13.86
CA ARG A 528 -20.24 -7.50 15.20
C ARG A 528 -18.91 -8.25 15.31
N LEU A 529 -18.77 -9.39 14.63
CA LEU A 529 -17.51 -10.15 14.60
C LEU A 529 -16.42 -9.45 13.78
N LEU A 530 -16.79 -8.71 12.74
CA LEU A 530 -15.85 -7.91 11.95
C LEU A 530 -15.43 -6.63 12.68
N GLU A 531 -16.35 -5.96 13.38
CA GLU A 531 -16.01 -4.85 14.30
C GLU A 531 -14.97 -5.29 15.32
N LEU A 532 -15.18 -6.50 15.87
CA LEU A 532 -14.24 -7.19 16.75
C LEU A 532 -12.87 -7.36 16.11
N GLU A 533 -12.82 -8.00 14.94
CA GLU A 533 -11.56 -8.18 14.23
C GLU A 533 -10.91 -6.83 13.88
N HIS A 534 -11.65 -5.76 13.63
CA HIS A 534 -11.02 -4.47 13.30
C HIS A 534 -10.32 -3.81 14.49
N ASP A 535 -10.93 -3.87 15.67
CA ASP A 535 -10.41 -3.24 16.90
C ASP A 535 -9.27 -4.05 17.54
N GLU A 536 -9.25 -5.38 17.35
CA GLU A 536 -8.30 -6.27 18.01
C GLU A 536 -7.68 -7.33 17.08
N ARG A 537 -7.46 -6.97 15.80
CA ARG A 537 -7.01 -7.71 14.57
C ARG A 537 -6.31 -9.08 14.67
N ARG A 538 -5.73 -9.48 15.79
CA ARG A 538 -5.08 -10.79 15.98
C ARG A 538 -5.39 -11.49 17.32
N LEU A 539 -6.05 -10.84 18.27
CA LEU A 539 -6.29 -11.36 19.63
C LEU A 539 -7.57 -12.21 19.76
N LEU A 540 -8.34 -12.37 18.69
CA LEU A 540 -9.69 -12.91 18.80
C LEU A 540 -9.87 -14.36 18.36
N ARG A 541 -9.10 -14.85 17.39
CA ARG A 541 -9.52 -16.05 16.64
C ARG A 541 -9.53 -17.34 17.46
N GLY A 542 -8.50 -17.58 18.26
CA GLY A 542 -8.47 -18.72 19.18
C GLY A 542 -9.55 -18.59 20.25
N GLY A 543 -9.53 -17.47 20.98
CA GLY A 543 -10.39 -17.24 22.14
C GLY A 543 -11.88 -17.21 21.80
N LEU A 544 -12.26 -16.54 20.71
CA LEU A 544 -13.66 -16.48 20.27
C LEU A 544 -14.13 -17.84 19.76
N GLY A 545 -13.31 -18.57 19.01
CA GLY A 545 -13.65 -19.93 18.58
C GLY A 545 -13.92 -20.86 19.75
N ARG A 546 -13.10 -20.80 20.81
CA ARG A 546 -13.33 -21.57 22.04
C ARG A 546 -14.52 -21.08 22.84
N LEU A 547 -14.75 -19.77 22.88
CA LEU A 547 -15.94 -19.19 23.52
C LEU A 547 -17.20 -19.73 22.85
N VAL A 548 -17.24 -19.74 21.52
CA VAL A 548 -18.34 -20.35 20.74
C VAL A 548 -18.50 -21.81 21.09
N SER A 549 -17.42 -22.61 21.11
CA SER A 549 -17.49 -24.03 21.51
C SER A 549 -17.99 -24.22 22.94
N ALA A 550 -17.52 -23.44 23.91
CA ALA A 550 -17.95 -23.56 25.31
C ALA A 550 -19.45 -23.23 25.48
N PHE A 551 -19.96 -22.25 24.73
CA PHE A 551 -21.40 -21.95 24.70
C PHE A 551 -22.20 -22.97 23.92
N ASP A 552 -21.64 -23.57 22.86
CA ASP A 552 -22.28 -24.64 22.07
C ASP A 552 -22.44 -25.92 22.90
N GLU A 553 -21.37 -26.37 23.54
CA GLU A 553 -21.37 -27.53 24.44
C GLU A 553 -22.36 -27.37 25.61
N ALA A 554 -22.59 -26.14 26.07
CA ALA A 554 -23.59 -25.82 27.09
C ALA A 554 -25.02 -25.64 26.55
N GLY A 555 -25.24 -25.69 25.22
CA GLY A 555 -26.53 -25.41 24.59
C GLY A 555 -26.98 -23.95 24.71
N ARG A 556 -26.04 -23.01 24.74
CA ARG A 556 -26.23 -21.57 25.04
C ARG A 556 -25.83 -20.62 23.91
N LEU A 557 -25.68 -21.09 22.66
CA LEU A 557 -25.33 -20.22 21.53
C LEU A 557 -26.31 -19.05 21.31
N SER A 558 -27.59 -19.24 21.64
CA SER A 558 -28.59 -18.16 21.60
C SER A 558 -28.26 -17.02 22.57
N SER A 559 -27.75 -17.33 23.77
CA SER A 559 -27.31 -16.32 24.75
C SER A 559 -26.03 -15.63 24.27
N LEU A 560 -25.06 -16.35 23.71
CA LEU A 560 -23.85 -15.76 23.13
C LEU A 560 -24.20 -14.77 21.99
N ARG A 561 -25.14 -15.17 21.12
CA ARG A 561 -25.65 -14.32 20.04
C ARG A 561 -26.33 -13.06 20.59
N SER A 562 -27.19 -13.20 21.59
CA SER A 562 -27.86 -12.09 22.28
C SER A 562 -26.84 -11.09 22.84
N LEU A 563 -25.82 -11.58 23.56
CA LEU A 563 -24.75 -10.75 24.14
C LEU A 563 -23.94 -10.00 23.08
N LEU A 564 -23.61 -10.68 21.97
CA LEU A 564 -22.87 -10.09 20.85
C LEU A 564 -23.67 -8.96 20.19
N LEU A 565 -24.95 -9.21 19.88
CA LEU A 565 -25.84 -8.22 19.26
C LEU A 565 -26.16 -7.03 20.19
N ASP A 566 -26.18 -7.27 21.50
CA ASP A 566 -26.36 -6.24 22.53
C ASP A 566 -25.10 -5.37 22.76
N GLY A 567 -24.00 -5.62 22.04
CA GLY A 567 -22.78 -4.82 22.13
C GLY A 567 -21.88 -5.17 23.31
N ASN A 568 -22.04 -6.35 23.95
CA ASN A 568 -21.13 -6.84 25.01
C ASN A 568 -19.80 -7.38 24.46
N VAL A 569 -19.42 -6.88 23.30
CA VAL A 569 -18.33 -7.31 22.46
C VAL A 569 -17.02 -7.43 23.24
N ARG A 570 -16.57 -6.36 23.89
CA ARG A 570 -15.32 -6.34 24.68
C ARG A 570 -15.30 -7.37 25.81
N ARG A 571 -16.43 -7.61 26.47
CA ARG A 571 -16.53 -8.61 27.54
C ARG A 571 -16.37 -10.03 27.00
N LEU A 572 -16.95 -10.31 25.83
CA LEU A 572 -16.78 -11.59 25.14
C LEU A 572 -15.32 -11.80 24.72
N VAL A 573 -14.61 -10.74 24.31
CA VAL A 573 -13.18 -10.81 24.03
C VAL A 573 -12.37 -11.15 25.27
N ALA A 574 -12.59 -10.41 26.37
CA ALA A 574 -11.91 -10.65 27.62
C ALA A 574 -12.16 -12.08 28.13
N ALA A 575 -13.40 -12.57 28.02
CA ALA A 575 -13.73 -13.96 28.31
C ALA A 575 -12.99 -14.94 27.40
N GLY A 576 -12.95 -14.71 26.08
CA GLY A 576 -12.20 -15.55 25.14
C GLY A 576 -10.70 -15.60 25.44
N GLN A 577 -10.09 -14.48 25.85
CA GLN A 577 -8.69 -14.43 26.27
C GLN A 577 -8.44 -15.25 27.55
N ARG A 578 -9.35 -15.16 28.53
CA ARG A 578 -9.31 -15.97 29.76
C ARG A 578 -9.46 -17.46 29.47
N ILE A 579 -10.37 -17.84 28.56
CA ILE A 579 -10.54 -19.23 28.11
C ILE A 579 -9.25 -19.79 27.50
N GLU A 580 -8.54 -19.01 26.69
CA GLU A 580 -7.27 -19.47 26.10
C GLU A 580 -6.19 -19.74 27.15
N LEU A 581 -6.10 -18.91 28.20
CA LEU A 581 -5.19 -19.17 29.32
C LEU A 581 -5.55 -20.48 30.06
N LEU A 582 -6.85 -20.72 30.24
CA LEU A 582 -7.34 -21.93 30.89
C LEU A 582 -7.28 -23.18 30.01
N LYS A 583 -7.08 -23.06 28.68
CA LYS A 583 -7.10 -24.21 27.73
C LYS A 583 -6.21 -25.38 28.16
N ARG A 584 -5.06 -25.11 28.78
CA ARG A 584 -4.13 -26.17 29.24
C ARG A 584 -4.68 -26.94 30.43
N ARG A 585 -5.69 -26.42 31.10
CA ARG A 585 -6.38 -27.01 32.24
C ARG A 585 -7.75 -27.53 31.76
N LYS A 586 -8.14 -28.72 32.22
CA LYS A 586 -9.46 -29.30 31.91
C LYS A 586 -10.59 -28.65 32.75
N ASP A 587 -10.35 -27.47 33.31
CA ASP A 587 -11.15 -26.83 34.35
C ASP A 587 -11.92 -25.60 33.84
N LEU A 588 -12.29 -25.56 32.56
CA LEU A 588 -13.10 -24.46 32.07
C LEU A 588 -14.50 -24.49 32.71
N PRO A 589 -14.96 -23.40 33.36
CA PRO A 589 -16.32 -23.36 33.90
C PRO A 589 -17.30 -23.34 32.74
N ALA A 590 -18.28 -24.26 32.75
CA ALA A 590 -19.34 -24.25 31.76
C ALA A 590 -20.23 -23.00 31.93
N PRO A 591 -20.69 -22.35 30.85
CA PRO A 591 -21.66 -21.25 30.92
C PRO A 591 -23.06 -21.80 31.24
N VAL A 592 -23.26 -22.27 32.47
CA VAL A 592 -24.49 -22.94 32.91
C VAL A 592 -25.63 -21.93 33.06
N ARG A 593 -26.85 -22.35 32.69
CA ARG A 593 -28.08 -21.59 33.01
C ARG A 593 -28.44 -21.86 34.46
N ALA A 594 -28.54 -20.82 35.28
CA ALA A 594 -29.01 -21.03 36.64
C ALA A 594 -30.42 -21.62 36.62
N MET A 595 -30.60 -22.66 37.42
CA MET A 595 -31.91 -23.28 37.60
C MET A 595 -32.74 -22.39 38.51
N ALA A 596 -33.89 -21.92 38.02
CA ALA A 596 -34.81 -21.16 38.84
C ALA A 596 -35.49 -22.09 39.86
N HIS A 597 -35.47 -21.73 41.15
CA HIS A 597 -36.10 -22.50 42.23
C HIS A 597 -37.52 -22.00 42.57
N GLY A 598 -38.24 -21.48 41.57
CA GLY A 598 -39.55 -20.83 41.74
C GLY A 598 -39.44 -19.30 41.82
N ALA A 599 -40.56 -18.62 41.57
CA ALA A 599 -40.61 -17.16 41.62
C ALA A 599 -40.50 -16.67 43.08
N PRO A 600 -39.66 -15.66 43.36
CA PRO A 600 -39.54 -15.12 44.70
C PRO A 600 -40.89 -14.51 45.15
N PRO A 601 -41.19 -14.44 46.46
CA PRO A 601 -42.50 -13.97 46.94
C PRO A 601 -42.94 -12.61 46.40
N TRP A 602 -42.00 -11.66 46.24
CA TRP A 602 -42.26 -10.33 45.70
C TRP A 602 -42.64 -10.34 44.20
N ALA A 603 -42.40 -11.44 43.48
CA ALA A 603 -42.82 -11.57 42.08
C ALA A 603 -44.34 -11.62 41.93
N ALA A 604 -45.08 -11.99 42.99
CA ALA A 604 -46.54 -12.04 43.02
C ALA A 604 -47.20 -10.68 42.74
N GLU A 605 -46.48 -9.56 42.91
CA GLU A 605 -46.95 -8.22 42.54
C GLU A 605 -46.99 -7.97 41.02
N TYR A 606 -46.39 -8.86 40.22
CA TYR A 606 -46.36 -8.77 38.76
C TYR A 606 -47.25 -9.85 38.11
N PRO A 607 -47.68 -9.65 36.84
CA PRO A 607 -48.44 -10.67 36.11
C PRO A 607 -47.71 -12.01 36.09
N GLU A 608 -48.45 -13.10 36.28
CA GLU A 608 -47.93 -14.50 36.30
C GLU A 608 -47.07 -14.81 35.06
N ALA A 609 -47.44 -14.25 33.92
CA ALA A 609 -46.70 -14.33 32.66
C ALA A 609 -45.23 -13.87 32.75
N LEU A 610 -44.84 -13.10 33.77
CA LEU A 610 -43.48 -12.60 34.02
C LEU A 610 -42.76 -13.37 35.15
N HIS A 611 -43.44 -14.23 35.91
CA HIS A 611 -42.87 -14.91 37.08
C HIS A 611 -41.67 -15.80 36.74
N GLY A 612 -41.73 -16.55 35.63
CA GLY A 612 -40.61 -17.38 35.16
C GLY A 612 -39.31 -16.59 34.92
N PRO A 613 -39.32 -15.56 34.06
CA PRO A 613 -38.16 -14.69 33.86
C PRO A 613 -37.67 -14.00 35.14
N ILE A 614 -38.59 -13.59 36.03
CA ILE A 614 -38.25 -12.99 37.33
C ILE A 614 -37.51 -14.02 38.21
N ALA A 615 -38.01 -15.25 38.29
CA ALA A 615 -37.39 -16.34 39.02
C ALA A 615 -35.97 -16.63 38.51
N ARG A 616 -35.80 -16.60 37.18
CA ARG A 616 -34.49 -16.78 36.55
C ARG A 616 -33.53 -15.64 36.89
N LEU A 617 -33.98 -14.39 36.78
CA LEU A 617 -33.17 -13.23 37.17
C LEU A 617 -32.80 -13.28 38.66
N ALA A 618 -33.72 -13.74 39.52
CA ALA A 618 -33.50 -13.92 40.95
C ALA A 618 -32.47 -14.99 41.30
N ALA A 619 -32.28 -15.99 40.45
CA ALA A 619 -31.30 -17.04 40.67
C ALA A 619 -29.84 -16.59 40.45
N THR A 620 -29.59 -15.49 39.72
CA THR A 620 -28.21 -15.07 39.34
C THR A 620 -27.85 -13.64 39.67
N HIS A 621 -28.82 -12.72 39.65
CA HIS A 621 -28.54 -11.30 39.87
C HIS A 621 -28.41 -11.00 41.38
N GLU A 622 -27.44 -10.18 41.78
CA GLU A 622 -27.16 -9.88 43.20
C GLU A 622 -28.31 -9.12 43.89
N ALA A 623 -28.97 -8.22 43.16
CA ALA A 623 -30.14 -7.45 43.62
C ALA A 623 -31.33 -7.58 42.65
N PRO A 624 -31.94 -8.78 42.53
CA PRO A 624 -32.87 -9.10 41.44
C PRO A 624 -34.18 -8.33 41.53
N GLU A 625 -34.60 -8.01 42.75
CA GLU A 625 -35.80 -7.21 43.02
C GLU A 625 -35.66 -5.79 42.47
N LYS A 626 -34.56 -5.11 42.84
CA LYS A 626 -34.22 -3.77 42.36
C LYS A 626 -34.06 -3.73 40.84
N ALA A 627 -33.42 -4.74 40.26
CA ALA A 627 -33.29 -4.86 38.81
C ALA A 627 -34.66 -5.03 38.13
N THR A 628 -35.53 -5.87 38.68
CA THR A 628 -36.90 -6.07 38.16
C THR A 628 -37.71 -4.77 38.22
N VAL A 629 -37.67 -4.06 39.35
CA VAL A 629 -38.29 -2.74 39.50
C VAL A 629 -37.78 -1.76 38.45
N ALA A 630 -36.46 -1.67 38.26
CA ALA A 630 -35.89 -0.76 37.26
C ALA A 630 -36.32 -1.13 35.82
N LEU A 631 -36.48 -2.42 35.52
CA LEU A 631 -36.87 -2.88 34.19
C LEU A 631 -38.37 -2.72 33.92
N LEU A 632 -39.22 -2.91 34.93
CA LEU A 632 -40.67 -2.95 34.79
C LEU A 632 -41.37 -1.68 35.26
N GLY A 633 -40.78 -0.88 36.15
CA GLY A 633 -41.45 0.18 36.93
C GLY A 633 -42.12 1.28 36.10
N THR A 634 -41.66 1.53 34.87
CA THR A 634 -42.34 2.47 33.95
C THR A 634 -43.71 1.95 33.51
N ASP A 635 -43.83 0.64 33.28
CA ASP A 635 -45.00 -0.02 32.71
C ASP A 635 -45.87 -0.70 33.79
N LEU A 636 -45.23 -1.20 34.85
CA LEU A 636 -45.81 -1.90 36.00
C LEU A 636 -45.15 -1.37 37.30
N PRO A 637 -45.41 -0.10 37.67
CA PRO A 637 -44.94 0.43 38.95
C PRO A 637 -45.56 -0.36 40.11
N ARG A 638 -44.78 -0.58 41.18
CA ARG A 638 -45.30 -1.28 42.36
C ARG A 638 -46.31 -0.44 43.10
N ALA A 639 -47.34 -1.08 43.65
CA ALA A 639 -48.36 -0.37 44.44
C ALA A 639 -47.72 0.38 45.63
N SER A 640 -46.74 -0.23 46.29
CA SER A 640 -45.97 0.37 47.39
C SER A 640 -45.22 1.63 46.96
N GLU A 641 -44.57 1.63 45.79
CA GLU A 641 -43.86 2.80 45.25
C GLU A 641 -44.82 3.92 44.85
N LEU A 642 -45.94 3.58 44.22
CA LEU A 642 -46.98 4.55 43.87
C LEU A 642 -47.57 5.20 45.13
N MET A 643 -47.79 4.42 46.19
CA MET A 643 -48.28 4.94 47.48
C MET A 643 -47.25 5.85 48.15
N ALA A 644 -45.96 5.51 48.10
CA ALA A 644 -44.89 6.34 48.62
C ALA A 644 -44.75 7.66 47.83
N GLU A 645 -44.79 7.63 46.50
CA GLU A 645 -44.79 8.82 45.64
C GLU A 645 -46.02 9.69 45.93
N LEU A 646 -47.20 9.09 46.08
CA LEU A 646 -48.42 9.81 46.44
C LEU A 646 -48.32 10.48 47.81
N ALA A 647 -47.81 9.79 48.83
CA ALA A 647 -47.61 10.36 50.16
C ALA A 647 -46.69 11.59 50.09
N ALA A 648 -45.59 11.49 49.34
CA ALA A 648 -44.66 12.60 49.15
C ALA A 648 -45.27 13.79 48.38
N LEU A 649 -46.11 13.53 47.37
CA LEU A 649 -46.70 14.56 46.52
C LEU A 649 -47.89 15.28 47.18
N ARG A 650 -48.64 14.61 48.06
CA ARG A 650 -49.84 15.19 48.70
C ARG A 650 -49.57 16.47 49.50
N HIS A 651 -48.37 16.64 50.04
CA HIS A 651 -47.96 17.87 50.74
C HIS A 651 -47.72 19.07 49.80
N ARG A 652 -47.75 18.85 48.48
CA ARG A 652 -47.52 19.87 47.44
C ARG A 652 -48.70 19.96 46.46
N ALA A 653 -49.90 19.57 46.91
CA ALA A 653 -51.08 19.43 46.06
C ALA A 653 -51.57 20.77 45.46
N ASP A 654 -51.11 21.91 45.99
CA ASP A 654 -51.48 23.25 45.52
C ASP A 654 -50.93 23.59 44.11
N ASP A 655 -49.92 22.85 43.62
CA ASP A 655 -49.43 22.98 42.24
C ASP A 655 -50.31 22.15 41.28
N VAL A 656 -50.91 22.82 40.29
CA VAL A 656 -51.81 22.21 39.28
C VAL A 656 -51.17 21.01 38.55
N ARG A 657 -49.86 21.03 38.29
CA ARG A 657 -49.15 19.90 37.67
C ARG A 657 -49.03 18.72 38.63
N ILE A 658 -48.80 19.00 39.92
CA ILE A 658 -48.70 17.98 40.98
C ILE A 658 -50.08 17.37 41.27
N ALA A 659 -51.14 18.19 41.37
CA ALA A 659 -52.51 17.70 41.52
C ALA A 659 -52.89 16.71 40.40
N ARG A 660 -52.60 17.07 39.13
CA ARG A 660 -52.83 16.18 37.98
C ARG A 660 -52.00 14.89 38.07
N ARG A 661 -50.76 14.96 38.56
CA ARG A 661 -49.91 13.78 38.80
C ARG A 661 -50.52 12.89 39.89
N ILE A 662 -50.94 13.45 41.03
CA ILE A 662 -51.61 12.73 42.12
C ILE A 662 -52.84 12.00 41.60
N THR A 663 -53.73 12.67 40.85
CA THR A 663 -54.92 12.03 40.26
C THR A 663 -54.54 10.86 39.36
N ASN A 664 -53.52 11.03 38.51
CA ASN A 664 -53.05 9.95 37.63
C ASN A 664 -52.48 8.76 38.43
N LEU A 665 -51.77 9.00 39.53
CA LEU A 665 -51.22 7.96 40.38
C LEU A 665 -52.31 7.21 41.16
N GLU A 666 -53.28 7.93 41.72
CA GLU A 666 -54.44 7.33 42.40
C GLU A 666 -55.27 6.50 41.42
N GLN A 667 -55.45 6.98 40.19
CA GLN A 667 -56.13 6.23 39.14
C GLN A 667 -55.37 4.94 38.78
N ARG A 668 -54.04 4.99 38.68
CA ARG A 668 -53.20 3.80 38.43
C ARG A 668 -53.23 2.79 39.58
N LEU A 669 -53.33 3.25 40.83
CA LEU A 669 -53.49 2.36 41.99
C LEU A 669 -54.86 1.67 42.01
N ARG A 670 -55.95 2.40 41.69
CA ARG A 670 -57.31 1.84 41.65
C ARG A 670 -57.53 0.90 40.47
N ALA A 671 -56.96 1.22 39.32
CA ALA A 671 -57.08 0.44 38.10
C ALA A 671 -55.68 0.28 37.47
N PRO A 672 -54.92 -0.75 37.89
CA PRO A 672 -53.62 -1.05 37.30
C PRO A 672 -53.72 -1.17 35.79
N PRO A 673 -52.73 -0.64 35.03
CA PRO A 673 -52.79 -0.65 33.58
C PRO A 673 -52.86 -2.09 33.06
N ARG A 674 -53.94 -2.41 32.33
CA ARG A 674 -54.05 -3.68 31.61
C ARG A 674 -53.12 -3.63 30.40
N LEU A 675 -51.97 -4.28 30.52
CA LEU A 675 -51.03 -4.39 29.41
C LEU A 675 -51.58 -5.36 28.35
N SER A 676 -51.41 -5.00 27.08
CA SER A 676 -51.70 -5.94 25.99
C SER A 676 -50.72 -7.11 26.03
N GLN A 677 -51.11 -8.25 25.45
CA GLN A 677 -50.25 -9.43 25.37
C GLN A 677 -48.89 -9.10 24.72
N SER A 678 -48.90 -8.34 23.61
CA SER A 678 -47.67 -7.89 22.95
C SER A 678 -46.74 -7.07 23.87
N LYS A 679 -47.31 -6.27 24.79
CA LYS A 679 -46.51 -5.51 25.75
C LYS A 679 -45.95 -6.41 26.86
N LEU A 680 -46.73 -7.38 27.35
CA LEU A 680 -46.24 -8.40 28.29
C LEU A 680 -45.12 -9.24 27.69
N ASP A 681 -45.24 -9.65 26.43
CA ASP A 681 -44.20 -10.40 25.71
C ASP A 681 -42.91 -9.58 25.59
N LYS A 682 -43.02 -8.27 25.34
CA LYS A 682 -41.87 -7.35 25.33
C LYS A 682 -41.20 -7.24 26.71
N LEU A 683 -41.98 -7.16 27.79
CA LEU A 683 -41.45 -7.12 29.16
C LEU A 683 -40.80 -8.45 29.56
N ARG A 684 -41.43 -9.58 29.20
CA ARG A 684 -40.87 -10.92 29.36
C ARG A 684 -39.51 -11.03 28.65
N ALA A 685 -39.43 -10.64 27.38
CA ALA A 685 -38.18 -10.65 26.63
C ALA A 685 -37.12 -9.68 27.19
N LYS A 686 -37.54 -8.59 27.86
CA LYS A 686 -36.62 -7.67 28.56
C LYS A 686 -36.05 -8.31 29.82
N LEU A 687 -36.87 -9.00 30.61
CA LEU A 687 -36.43 -9.75 31.80
C LEU A 687 -35.56 -10.94 31.45
N GLU A 688 -35.90 -11.72 30.42
CA GLU A 688 -35.08 -12.84 29.96
C GLU A 688 -33.69 -12.38 29.52
N ARG A 689 -33.59 -11.26 28.78
CA ARG A 689 -32.30 -10.67 28.44
C ARG A 689 -31.52 -10.18 29.66
N ALA A 690 -32.20 -9.62 30.66
CA ALA A 690 -31.55 -9.24 31.91
C ALA A 690 -31.03 -10.45 32.68
N ALA A 691 -31.79 -11.54 32.72
CA ALA A 691 -31.38 -12.79 33.33
C ALA A 691 -30.20 -13.44 32.56
N GLU A 692 -30.20 -13.40 31.23
CA GLU A 692 -29.06 -13.86 30.41
C GLU A 692 -27.79 -13.06 30.68
N ARG A 693 -27.89 -11.75 30.87
CA ARG A 693 -26.75 -10.91 31.25
C ARG A 693 -26.26 -11.27 32.66
N ALA A 694 -27.16 -11.45 33.62
CA ALA A 694 -26.79 -11.87 34.98
C ALA A 694 -26.14 -13.26 35.01
N ASP A 695 -26.62 -14.22 34.21
CA ASP A 695 -25.98 -15.53 34.01
C ASP A 695 -24.54 -15.35 33.48
N PHE A 696 -24.37 -14.50 32.47
CA PHE A 696 -23.06 -14.22 31.90
C PHE A 696 -22.12 -13.52 32.90
N ASP A 697 -22.62 -12.57 33.68
CA ASP A 697 -21.86 -11.87 34.72
C ASP A 697 -21.37 -12.84 35.80
N ALA A 698 -22.23 -13.78 36.22
CA ALA A 698 -21.86 -14.83 37.17
C ALA A 698 -20.79 -15.77 36.58
N TRP A 699 -20.96 -16.21 35.33
CA TRP A 699 -19.97 -17.06 34.65
C TRP A 699 -18.64 -16.32 34.43
N GLU A 700 -18.65 -15.05 34.03
CA GLU A 700 -17.45 -14.25 33.83
C GLU A 700 -16.66 -14.09 35.14
N ARG A 701 -17.33 -13.93 36.29
CA ARG A 701 -16.67 -13.93 37.61
C ARG A 701 -15.97 -15.23 37.93
N GLN A 702 -16.65 -16.37 37.74
CA GLN A 702 -16.03 -17.69 37.93
C GLN A 702 -14.85 -17.91 36.98
N LEU A 703 -14.97 -17.45 35.74
CA LEU A 703 -13.91 -17.51 34.75
C LEU A 703 -12.70 -16.64 35.17
N ALA A 704 -12.96 -15.44 35.70
CA ALA A 704 -11.91 -14.55 36.22
C ALA A 704 -11.20 -15.17 37.42
N GLU A 705 -11.92 -15.68 38.41
CA GLU A 705 -11.34 -16.36 39.58
C GLU A 705 -10.43 -17.53 39.19
N ARG A 706 -10.88 -18.39 38.27
CA ARG A 706 -10.06 -19.51 37.77
C ARG A 706 -8.86 -19.03 36.96
N THR A 707 -9.02 -17.98 36.18
CA THR A 707 -7.90 -17.37 35.43
C THR A 707 -6.85 -16.80 36.39
N ASP A 708 -7.29 -16.18 37.49
CA ASP A 708 -6.38 -15.60 38.48
C ASP A 708 -5.52 -16.67 39.15
N VAL A 709 -6.13 -17.80 39.51
CA VAL A 709 -5.40 -18.98 40.01
C VAL A 709 -4.44 -19.53 38.95
N ALA A 710 -4.93 -19.76 37.72
CA ALA A 710 -4.11 -20.30 36.65
C ALA A 710 -2.94 -19.38 36.28
N LEU A 711 -3.14 -18.06 36.37
CA LEU A 711 -2.10 -17.08 36.08
C LEU A 711 -1.07 -16.99 37.20
N ALA A 712 -1.51 -17.04 38.47
CA ALA A 712 -0.61 -17.14 39.62
C ALA A 712 0.29 -18.39 39.52
N GLU A 713 -0.30 -19.54 39.19
CA GLU A 713 0.43 -20.78 38.93
C GLU A 713 1.37 -20.67 37.72
N PHE A 714 0.90 -20.13 36.59
CA PHE A 714 1.72 -19.92 35.41
C PHE A 714 2.91 -19.03 35.74
N LEU A 715 2.75 -17.97 36.51
CA LEU A 715 3.86 -17.08 36.86
C LEU A 715 4.73 -17.64 38.00
N GLY A 716 4.26 -18.65 38.74
CA GLY A 716 4.95 -19.19 39.91
C GLY A 716 4.95 -18.21 41.08
N VAL A 717 3.85 -17.49 41.28
CA VAL A 717 3.64 -16.50 42.35
C VAL A 717 2.41 -16.87 43.17
N PRO A 718 2.31 -16.46 44.45
CA PRO A 718 1.20 -16.86 45.31
C PRO A 718 -0.15 -16.27 44.88
N GLN A 719 -0.14 -15.10 44.24
CA GLN A 719 -1.34 -14.41 43.78
C GLN A 719 -1.07 -13.70 42.46
N ARG A 720 -2.13 -13.50 41.66
CA ARG A 720 -2.04 -12.75 40.41
C ARG A 720 -1.43 -11.36 40.66
N PRO A 721 -0.40 -10.96 39.88
CA PRO A 721 0.18 -9.64 40.04
C PRO A 721 -0.73 -8.56 39.46
N GLU A 722 -0.73 -7.36 40.05
CA GLU A 722 -1.61 -6.26 39.66
C GLU A 722 -1.45 -5.85 38.19
N TRP A 723 -0.22 -5.89 37.66
CA TRP A 723 0.03 -5.57 36.25
C TRP A 723 -0.78 -6.48 35.31
N ALA A 724 -1.07 -7.71 35.72
CA ALA A 724 -1.83 -8.63 34.89
C ALA A 724 -3.33 -8.30 34.82
N ASN A 725 -3.84 -7.33 35.60
CA ASN A 725 -5.25 -6.93 35.59
C ASN A 725 -5.73 -6.35 34.25
N GLY A 726 -4.81 -5.76 33.48
CA GLY A 726 -5.14 -5.20 32.16
C GLY A 726 -5.41 -6.28 31.10
N GLU A 727 -6.48 -6.11 30.32
CA GLU A 727 -6.85 -6.98 29.19
C GLU A 727 -5.69 -7.18 28.20
N ARG A 728 -4.96 -6.10 27.89
CA ARG A 728 -3.79 -6.16 27.02
C ARG A 728 -2.66 -7.04 27.57
N ASN A 729 -2.53 -7.19 28.89
CA ASN A 729 -1.53 -8.05 29.51
C ASN A 729 -2.01 -9.50 29.49
N LEU A 730 -3.29 -9.76 29.76
CA LEU A 730 -3.87 -11.09 29.63
C LEU A 730 -3.72 -11.64 28.20
N ALA A 731 -4.03 -10.82 27.20
CA ALA A 731 -3.89 -11.19 25.80
C ALA A 731 -2.44 -11.54 25.43
N LEU A 732 -1.47 -10.82 26.02
CA LEU A 732 -0.05 -11.09 25.86
C LEU A 732 0.35 -12.43 26.49
N VAL A 733 -0.09 -12.71 27.72
CA VAL A 733 0.18 -13.99 28.39
C VAL A 733 -0.43 -15.13 27.59
N ALA A 734 -1.67 -14.98 27.10
CA ALA A 734 -2.33 -15.98 26.27
C ALA A 734 -1.49 -16.29 25.03
N ALA A 735 -0.97 -15.26 24.34
CA ALA A 735 -0.10 -15.44 23.19
C ALA A 735 1.20 -16.19 23.53
N LEU A 736 1.79 -15.98 24.72
CA LEU A 736 2.98 -16.73 25.17
C LEU A 736 2.68 -18.21 25.38
N THR A 737 1.46 -18.56 25.81
CA THR A 737 1.07 -19.97 25.98
C THR A 737 0.84 -20.71 24.66
N GLU A 738 0.74 -19.99 23.53
CA GLU A 738 0.58 -20.57 22.19
C GLU A 738 1.93 -20.79 21.48
N LEU A 739 3.02 -20.22 22.00
CA LEU A 739 4.36 -20.42 21.46
C LEU A 739 4.85 -21.87 21.69
N PRO A 740 5.85 -22.32 20.91
CA PRO A 740 6.54 -23.58 21.19
C PRO A 740 7.02 -23.65 22.65
N PRO A 741 7.10 -24.85 23.25
CA PRO A 741 7.36 -25.03 24.68
C PRO A 741 8.54 -24.21 25.23
N ASP A 742 9.67 -24.18 24.51
CA ASP A 742 10.88 -23.48 24.94
C ASP A 742 10.69 -21.95 25.02
N PHE A 743 10.01 -21.37 24.04
CA PHE A 743 9.69 -19.93 24.04
C PHE A 743 8.58 -19.59 25.04
N SER A 744 7.61 -20.48 25.24
CA SER A 744 6.57 -20.32 26.26
C SER A 744 7.18 -20.31 27.66
N ALA A 745 8.12 -21.22 27.94
CA ALA A 745 8.86 -21.27 29.20
C ALA A 745 9.77 -20.05 29.41
N LEU A 746 10.44 -19.58 28.36
CA LEU A 746 11.28 -18.37 28.42
C LEU A 746 10.43 -17.11 28.67
N GLY A 747 9.28 -16.99 27.99
CA GLY A 747 8.31 -15.92 28.25
C GLY A 747 7.76 -15.97 29.68
N GLN A 748 7.45 -17.16 30.20
CA GLN A 748 7.05 -17.36 31.59
C GLN A 748 8.13 -16.90 32.57
N GLN A 749 9.40 -17.22 32.31
CA GLN A 749 10.53 -16.80 33.13
C GLN A 749 10.68 -15.27 33.16
N LEU A 750 10.59 -14.60 32.00
CA LEU A 750 10.60 -13.13 31.92
C LEU A 750 9.49 -12.50 32.77
N LEU A 751 8.27 -13.02 32.64
CA LEU A 751 7.14 -12.49 33.41
C LEU A 751 7.24 -12.79 34.91
N ARG A 752 7.88 -13.90 35.30
CA ARG A 752 8.19 -14.19 36.71
C ARG A 752 9.20 -13.21 37.29
N VAL A 753 10.28 -12.90 36.55
CA VAL A 753 11.26 -11.87 36.96
C VAL A 753 10.57 -10.50 37.07
N ARG A 754 9.67 -10.18 36.16
CA ARG A 754 8.86 -8.95 36.17
C ARG A 754 7.94 -8.82 37.40
N CYS A 755 7.60 -9.91 38.08
CA CYS A 755 6.86 -9.88 39.35
C CYS A 755 7.74 -9.45 40.54
N GLY A 756 9.07 -9.46 40.40
CA GLY A 756 10.01 -9.01 41.43
C GLY A 756 10.35 -7.53 41.35
N SER A 757 11.38 -7.11 42.09
CA SER A 757 11.97 -5.78 42.01
C SER A 757 12.73 -5.59 40.69
N ARG A 758 12.84 -4.33 40.23
CA ARG A 758 13.73 -3.99 39.11
C ARG A 758 15.19 -4.30 39.46
N PRO A 759 16.05 -4.60 38.47
CA PRO A 759 15.78 -4.68 37.02
C PRO A 759 14.98 -5.92 36.62
N TRP A 760 14.15 -5.82 35.56
CA TRP A 760 13.23 -6.89 35.13
C TRP A 760 13.75 -7.68 33.91
N ASP A 761 15.06 -7.77 33.75
CA ASP A 761 15.72 -8.49 32.66
C ASP A 761 16.35 -9.81 33.14
N LEU A 762 16.94 -10.58 32.23
CA LEU A 762 17.60 -11.85 32.54
C LEU A 762 19.14 -11.69 32.65
N ARG A 763 19.66 -10.56 33.14
CA ARG A 763 21.12 -10.33 33.23
C ARG A 763 21.86 -11.40 34.06
N ASP A 764 21.20 -11.98 35.06
CA ASP A 764 21.78 -13.03 35.92
C ASP A 764 21.71 -14.44 35.30
N HIS A 765 21.02 -14.60 34.16
CA HIS A 765 21.01 -15.88 33.46
C HIS A 765 22.44 -16.26 33.03
N PRO A 766 22.91 -17.51 33.23
CA PRO A 766 24.31 -17.88 33.00
C PRO A 766 24.86 -17.49 31.62
N ALA A 767 24.05 -17.64 30.55
CA ALA A 767 24.44 -17.25 29.19
C ALA A 767 24.61 -15.73 29.03
N ASN A 768 23.71 -14.93 29.59
CA ASN A 768 23.76 -13.46 29.55
C ASN A 768 24.94 -12.94 30.38
N ARG A 769 25.12 -13.43 31.60
CA ARG A 769 26.25 -13.09 32.47
C ARG A 769 27.59 -13.38 31.79
N ARG A 770 27.74 -14.59 31.22
CA ARG A 770 28.96 -14.98 30.48
C ARG A 770 29.25 -14.04 29.31
N PHE A 771 28.22 -13.65 28.55
CA PHE A 771 28.37 -12.70 27.45
C PHE A 771 28.84 -11.33 27.95
N LEU A 772 28.23 -10.80 29.01
CA LEU A 772 28.65 -9.53 29.62
C LEU A 772 30.09 -9.58 30.16
N GLU A 773 30.46 -10.68 30.82
CA GLU A 773 31.84 -10.90 31.29
C GLU A 773 32.84 -10.93 30.13
N GLN A 774 32.48 -11.56 29.01
CA GLN A 774 33.30 -11.57 27.79
C GLN A 774 33.50 -10.17 27.21
N LEU A 775 32.46 -9.33 27.19
CA LEU A 775 32.56 -7.94 26.73
C LEU A 775 33.41 -7.09 27.67
N ARG A 776 33.22 -7.22 28.99
CA ARG A 776 34.04 -6.54 30.00
C ARG A 776 35.52 -6.92 29.88
N ALA A 777 35.82 -8.20 29.65
CA ALA A 777 37.19 -8.68 29.42
C ALA A 777 37.84 -8.07 28.17
N ARG A 778 37.05 -7.56 27.22
CA ARG A 778 37.52 -6.82 26.03
C ARG A 778 37.60 -5.31 26.24
N GLY A 779 37.32 -4.82 27.45
CA GLY A 779 37.34 -3.40 27.78
C GLY A 779 36.07 -2.63 27.39
N VAL A 780 35.00 -3.31 26.97
CA VAL A 780 33.71 -2.68 26.68
C VAL A 780 33.03 -2.27 27.99
N ASN A 781 32.57 -1.03 28.06
CA ASN A 781 31.74 -0.57 29.17
C ASN A 781 30.28 -0.98 28.92
N VAL A 782 29.85 -2.08 29.55
CA VAL A 782 28.51 -2.66 29.31
C VAL A 782 27.38 -1.97 30.10
N ASP A 783 27.70 -1.17 31.11
CA ASP A 783 26.68 -0.60 32.01
C ASP A 783 25.70 0.35 31.29
N PRO A 784 26.13 1.23 30.36
CA PRO A 784 25.21 2.05 29.56
C PRO A 784 24.25 1.23 28.70
N TRP A 785 24.66 0.03 28.27
CA TRP A 785 23.79 -0.88 27.53
C TRP A 785 22.78 -1.56 28.47
N VAL A 786 23.26 -2.06 29.60
CA VAL A 786 22.46 -2.84 30.55
C VAL A 786 21.46 -1.95 31.30
N ASP A 787 21.89 -0.80 31.82
CA ASP A 787 21.09 0.10 32.65
C ASP A 787 20.55 1.33 31.88
N GLY A 788 20.99 1.51 30.63
CA GLY A 788 20.60 2.64 29.79
C GLY A 788 21.38 3.94 30.08
N ILE A 789 21.33 4.88 29.13
CA ILE A 789 21.91 6.23 29.27
C ILE A 789 20.89 7.28 29.75
N GLY A 790 19.73 6.82 30.25
CA GLY A 790 18.59 7.65 30.61
C GLY A 790 17.78 8.16 29.40
N PRO A 791 16.60 8.77 29.64
CA PRO A 791 15.77 9.33 28.58
C PRO A 791 16.42 10.53 27.89
N ARG A 792 16.13 10.70 26.60
CA ARG A 792 16.54 11.86 25.79
C ARG A 792 15.33 12.47 25.10
N ALA A 793 15.11 13.76 25.29
CA ALA A 793 14.00 14.48 24.66
C ALA A 793 14.41 15.04 23.29
N PHE A 794 13.55 14.87 22.29
CA PHE A 794 13.77 15.30 20.91
C PHE A 794 12.47 15.87 20.31
N GLY A 795 12.50 17.10 19.80
CA GLY A 795 11.36 17.75 19.14
C GLY A 795 11.16 19.21 19.58
N GLY A 796 10.16 19.89 18.99
CA GLY A 796 9.76 21.24 19.38
C GLY A 796 8.89 21.27 20.64
N GLU A 797 8.64 22.48 21.18
CA GLU A 797 8.00 22.70 22.49
C GLU A 797 6.61 22.04 22.67
N SER A 798 5.87 21.77 21.59
CA SER A 798 4.45 21.36 21.68
C SER A 798 4.19 19.87 21.91
N ASP A 799 5.13 18.96 21.55
CA ASP A 799 5.02 17.51 21.85
C ASP A 799 6.39 16.82 21.71
N PRO A 800 7.31 16.97 22.69
CA PRO A 800 8.62 16.35 22.62
C PRO A 800 8.53 14.83 22.69
N LEU A 801 9.29 14.14 21.84
CA LEU A 801 9.47 12.69 21.93
C LEU A 801 10.62 12.38 22.90
N THR A 802 10.36 11.52 23.87
CA THR A 802 11.36 11.00 24.80
C THR A 802 11.80 9.62 24.36
N LEU A 803 13.07 9.48 24.01
CA LEU A 803 13.71 8.23 23.60
C LEU A 803 14.42 7.58 24.80
N ALA A 804 14.19 6.30 25.05
CA ALA A 804 14.87 5.51 26.07
C ALA A 804 14.90 4.02 25.70
N LEU A 805 15.90 3.29 26.19
CA LEU A 805 15.89 1.81 26.13
C LEU A 805 14.73 1.31 27.01
N GLU A 806 13.98 0.34 26.50
CA GLU A 806 12.87 -0.28 27.22
C GLU A 806 13.37 -1.42 28.11
N ASP A 807 12.95 -1.39 29.37
CA ASP A 807 13.35 -2.33 30.42
C ASP A 807 12.17 -3.17 30.93
N ASP A 808 10.93 -2.79 30.58
CA ASP A 808 9.75 -3.60 30.92
C ASP A 808 9.54 -4.69 29.86
N PRO A 809 9.72 -5.98 30.19
CA PRO A 809 9.48 -7.08 29.26
C PRO A 809 8.05 -7.08 28.70
N LEU A 810 7.05 -6.54 29.42
CA LEU A 810 5.69 -6.42 28.88
C LEU A 810 5.64 -5.48 27.66
N GLU A 811 6.41 -4.40 27.70
CA GLU A 811 6.48 -3.42 26.63
C GLU A 811 7.35 -3.91 25.47
N VAL A 812 8.44 -4.64 25.74
CA VAL A 812 9.26 -5.29 24.70
C VAL A 812 8.44 -6.34 23.95
N LEU A 813 7.70 -7.20 24.66
CA LEU A 813 6.85 -8.22 24.03
C LEU A 813 5.70 -7.63 23.20
N ARG A 814 5.34 -6.35 23.42
CA ARG A 814 4.36 -5.61 22.62
C ARG A 814 4.94 -4.88 21.41
N MET A 815 6.24 -4.96 21.17
CA MET A 815 6.91 -4.16 20.13
C MET A 815 6.26 -4.28 18.75
N GLY A 816 5.78 -5.47 18.37
CA GLY A 816 5.08 -5.63 17.11
C GLY A 816 3.63 -5.14 17.12
N ALA A 817 2.96 -5.15 18.27
CA ALA A 817 1.57 -4.68 18.39
C ALA A 817 1.46 -3.18 18.15
N TYR A 818 2.44 -2.40 18.62
CA TYR A 818 2.47 -0.95 18.42
C TYR A 818 2.53 -0.56 16.93
N PHE A 819 3.09 -1.40 16.06
CA PHE A 819 3.35 -1.07 14.65
C PHE A 819 2.80 -2.13 13.67
N GLU A 820 1.87 -2.98 14.14
CA GLU A 820 1.23 -4.05 13.37
C GLU A 820 2.17 -5.03 12.63
N THR A 821 3.39 -5.25 13.14
CA THR A 821 4.40 -6.07 12.45
C THR A 821 4.25 -7.56 12.71
N CYS A 822 5.10 -8.38 12.09
CA CYS A 822 5.17 -9.84 12.32
C CYS A 822 5.59 -10.23 13.75
N LEU A 823 6.01 -9.28 14.58
CA LEU A 823 6.42 -9.48 15.98
C LEU A 823 5.26 -9.26 16.98
N ALA A 824 4.06 -8.93 16.51
CA ALA A 824 2.90 -8.72 17.40
C ALA A 824 2.52 -10.04 18.10
N PRO A 825 1.90 -10.01 19.29
CA PRO A 825 1.34 -11.21 19.92
C PRO A 825 0.51 -12.03 18.92
N ARG A 826 0.75 -13.35 18.89
CA ARG A 826 0.17 -14.34 17.95
C ARG A 826 0.54 -14.19 16.47
N ALA A 827 1.38 -13.23 16.10
CA ALA A 827 1.96 -13.22 14.76
C ALA A 827 3.05 -14.29 14.64
N PHE A 828 3.36 -14.70 13.42
CA PHE A 828 4.23 -15.85 13.14
C PHE A 828 5.67 -15.68 13.67
N ASN A 829 6.16 -14.45 13.88
CA ASN A 829 7.47 -14.16 14.46
C ASN A 829 7.40 -13.67 15.92
N PHE A 830 6.28 -13.88 16.63
CA PHE A 830 6.15 -13.44 18.03
C PHE A 830 7.21 -14.04 18.96
N PHE A 831 7.70 -15.25 18.67
CA PHE A 831 8.82 -15.87 19.40
C PHE A 831 10.07 -14.97 19.43
N SER A 832 10.30 -14.16 18.39
CA SER A 832 11.44 -13.25 18.32
C SER A 832 11.29 -12.05 19.26
N ALA A 833 10.06 -11.62 19.58
CA ALA A 833 9.83 -10.62 20.61
C ALA A 833 10.22 -11.15 22.01
N VAL A 834 10.00 -12.45 22.27
CA VAL A 834 10.49 -13.11 23.49
C VAL A 834 12.01 -13.13 23.52
N THR A 835 12.66 -13.46 22.40
CA THR A 835 14.13 -13.43 22.28
C THR A 835 14.69 -12.03 22.52
N ASN A 836 14.06 -10.99 21.95
CA ASN A 836 14.47 -9.59 22.14
C ASN A 836 14.37 -9.13 23.61
N ALA A 837 13.47 -9.72 24.40
CA ALA A 837 13.35 -9.43 25.83
C ALA A 837 14.29 -10.27 26.70
N ALA A 838 14.61 -11.50 26.28
CA ALA A 838 15.40 -12.45 27.07
C ALA A 838 16.91 -12.33 26.89
N ASP A 839 17.36 -12.11 25.66
CA ASP A 839 18.78 -12.06 25.35
C ASP A 839 19.33 -10.67 25.64
N ILE A 840 20.27 -10.58 26.58
CA ILE A 840 20.77 -9.27 27.06
C ILE A 840 21.49 -8.49 25.96
N ASN A 841 21.93 -9.13 24.87
CA ASN A 841 22.54 -8.47 23.72
C ASN A 841 21.53 -7.85 22.75
N LYS A 842 20.24 -7.80 23.08
CA LYS A 842 19.18 -7.18 22.28
C LYS A 842 18.40 -6.19 23.15
N ARG A 843 18.11 -5.00 22.62
CA ARG A 843 17.34 -3.96 23.31
C ARG A 843 16.41 -3.23 22.38
N VAL A 844 15.25 -2.82 22.88
CA VAL A 844 14.29 -2.01 22.12
C VAL A 844 14.38 -0.57 22.60
N LEU A 845 14.67 0.35 21.68
CA LEU A 845 14.56 1.78 21.89
C LEU A 845 13.14 2.21 21.57
N TYR A 846 12.44 2.82 22.53
CA TYR A 846 11.14 3.45 22.28
C TYR A 846 11.23 4.97 22.30
N ALA A 847 10.45 5.60 21.43
CA ALA A 847 10.12 7.02 21.52
C ALA A 847 8.69 7.18 22.05
N ARG A 848 8.53 7.88 23.15
CA ARG A 848 7.24 8.16 23.79
C ARG A 848 6.93 9.64 23.75
N ASN A 849 5.68 10.01 23.53
CA ASN A 849 5.26 11.41 23.64
C ASN A 849 5.06 11.82 25.11
N SER A 850 4.64 13.07 25.32
CA SER A 850 4.33 13.62 26.65
C SER A 850 3.25 12.85 27.45
N LEU A 851 2.43 12.04 26.76
CA LEU A 851 1.41 11.16 27.36
C LEU A 851 1.92 9.74 27.64
N GLY A 852 3.20 9.46 27.40
CA GLY A 852 3.79 8.12 27.54
C GLY A 852 3.45 7.14 26.39
N GLN A 853 2.75 7.60 25.35
CA GLN A 853 2.34 6.76 24.22
C GLN A 853 3.54 6.49 23.30
N VAL A 854 3.75 5.23 22.92
CA VAL A 854 4.77 4.86 21.93
C VAL A 854 4.45 5.49 20.58
N ARG A 855 5.38 6.29 20.05
CA ARG A 855 5.31 6.92 18.72
C ARG A 855 6.32 6.34 17.74
N GLY A 856 7.43 5.81 18.25
CA GLY A 856 8.46 5.15 17.45
C GLY A 856 9.15 4.03 18.20
N ARG A 857 9.73 3.08 17.46
CA ARG A 857 10.61 2.03 18.01
C ARG A 857 11.78 1.71 17.08
N CYS A 858 12.90 1.29 17.66
CA CYS A 858 14.02 0.69 16.93
C CYS A 858 14.56 -0.49 17.75
N LEU A 859 14.81 -1.62 17.10
CA LEU A 859 15.54 -2.73 17.72
C LEU A 859 17.04 -2.45 17.58
N LEU A 860 17.77 -2.68 18.66
CA LEU A 860 19.22 -2.56 18.76
C LEU A 860 19.78 -3.92 19.19
N ALA A 861 20.99 -4.24 18.76
CA ALA A 861 21.68 -5.44 19.21
C ALA A 861 23.18 -5.20 19.36
N LEU A 862 23.84 -6.05 20.14
CA LEU A 862 25.29 -6.12 20.24
C LEU A 862 25.84 -7.31 19.45
N THR A 863 26.92 -7.06 18.71
CA THR A 863 27.74 -8.12 18.14
C THR A 863 28.52 -8.86 19.23
N ASP A 864 29.15 -10.00 18.87
CA ASP A 864 30.09 -10.69 19.76
C ASP A 864 31.32 -9.83 20.14
N ALA A 865 31.57 -8.71 19.44
CA ALA A 865 32.60 -7.73 19.78
C ALA A 865 32.11 -6.63 20.73
N GLY A 866 30.80 -6.48 20.92
CA GLY A 866 30.19 -5.42 21.71
C GLY A 866 29.79 -4.17 20.91
N ASP A 867 29.99 -4.17 19.59
CA ASP A 867 29.55 -3.08 18.71
C ASP A 867 28.02 -3.06 18.55
N ILE A 868 27.44 -1.87 18.38
CA ILE A 868 26.00 -1.70 18.29
C ILE A 868 25.54 -1.83 16.83
N VAL A 869 24.54 -2.68 16.61
CA VAL A 869 23.83 -2.85 15.34
C VAL A 869 22.42 -2.27 15.49
N THR A 870 21.95 -1.53 14.49
CA THR A 870 20.60 -0.96 14.44
C THR A 870 19.71 -1.64 13.40
N PHE A 871 18.43 -1.77 13.70
CA PHE A 871 17.41 -2.32 12.79
C PHE A 871 16.44 -1.24 12.29
N HIS A 872 15.53 -1.62 11.41
CA HIS A 872 14.57 -0.68 10.82
C HIS A 872 13.78 0.09 11.90
N PRO A 873 13.83 1.43 11.90
CA PRO A 873 13.06 2.26 12.83
C PRO A 873 11.61 2.40 12.33
N TYR A 874 10.65 2.09 13.20
CA TYR A 874 9.23 2.26 12.91
C TYR A 874 8.70 3.51 13.61
N CYS A 875 7.91 4.34 12.93
CA CYS A 875 7.28 5.54 13.50
C CYS A 875 5.88 5.76 12.93
N HIS A 876 4.95 6.25 13.76
CA HIS A 876 3.60 6.61 13.30
C HIS A 876 3.54 7.95 12.56
N ASP A 877 4.52 8.83 12.73
CA ASP A 877 4.60 10.11 12.00
C ASP A 877 5.78 10.09 11.03
N THR A 878 5.48 10.04 9.73
CA THR A 878 6.50 10.04 8.65
C THR A 878 7.16 11.41 8.46
N ARG A 879 6.64 12.48 9.07
CA ARG A 879 7.21 13.83 8.99
C ARG A 879 8.33 14.04 9.99
N GLU A 880 8.35 13.25 11.07
CA GLU A 880 9.42 13.33 12.04
C GLU A 880 10.66 12.59 11.52
N ALA A 881 11.82 13.24 11.61
CA ALA A 881 13.12 12.64 11.33
C ALA A 881 13.51 11.61 12.42
N PHE A 882 12.65 10.62 12.66
CA PHE A 882 12.80 9.65 13.73
C PHE A 882 14.09 8.85 13.62
N SER A 883 14.47 8.44 12.40
CA SER A 883 15.76 7.78 12.15
C SER A 883 16.96 8.62 12.60
N THR A 884 16.91 9.95 12.42
CA THR A 884 17.97 10.86 12.89
C THR A 884 18.01 10.93 14.41
N LYS A 885 16.85 10.98 15.08
CA LYS A 885 16.77 10.97 16.56
C LYS A 885 17.31 9.66 17.15
N VAL A 886 16.96 8.52 16.53
CA VAL A 886 17.49 7.20 16.88
C VAL A 886 19.00 7.18 16.72
N MET A 887 19.53 7.67 15.60
CA MET A 887 20.96 7.72 15.34
C MET A 887 21.71 8.55 16.40
N GLN A 888 21.17 9.72 16.78
CA GLN A 888 21.78 10.54 17.83
C GLN A 888 21.83 9.78 19.16
N PHE A 889 20.72 9.17 19.59
CA PHE A 889 20.67 8.37 20.81
C PHE A 889 21.67 7.21 20.79
N VAL A 890 21.72 6.47 19.68
CA VAL A 890 22.60 5.30 19.53
C VAL A 890 24.07 5.70 19.48
N SER A 891 24.40 6.88 18.94
CA SER A 891 25.77 7.41 18.95
C SER A 891 26.21 7.77 20.37
N GLU A 892 25.37 8.47 21.15
CA GLU A 892 25.64 8.75 22.56
C GLU A 892 25.81 7.46 23.39
N LEU A 893 25.01 6.44 23.08
CA LEU A 893 25.10 5.12 23.71
C LEU A 893 26.43 4.43 23.37
N ALA A 894 26.82 4.40 22.09
CA ALA A 894 28.07 3.81 21.64
C ALA A 894 29.29 4.49 22.28
N ASP A 895 29.29 5.83 22.33
CA ASP A 895 30.34 6.62 22.98
C ASP A 895 30.47 6.29 24.47
N SER A 896 29.33 6.17 25.17
CA SER A 896 29.29 5.81 26.59
C SER A 896 29.83 4.39 26.85
N MET A 897 29.60 3.48 25.91
CA MET A 897 30.07 2.10 25.95
C MET A 897 31.53 1.93 25.50
N ARG A 898 32.11 2.96 24.86
CA ARG A 898 33.42 2.91 24.17
C ARG A 898 33.46 1.90 23.03
N VAL A 899 32.39 1.84 22.26
CA VAL A 899 32.25 0.96 21.07
C VAL A 899 31.81 1.79 19.87
N VAL A 900 31.64 1.15 18.71
CA VAL A 900 31.14 1.83 17.50
C VAL A 900 29.78 1.29 17.09
N VAL A 901 29.04 2.12 16.35
CA VAL A 901 27.85 1.68 15.61
C VAL A 901 28.31 1.06 14.30
N VAL A 902 27.86 -0.17 14.03
CA VAL A 902 28.24 -0.97 12.87
C VAL A 902 26.99 -1.33 12.06
N PRO A 903 27.12 -1.46 10.74
CA PRO A 903 25.98 -1.60 9.83
C PRO A 903 25.41 -3.01 9.82
N ALA A 904 26.23 -3.97 10.24
CA ALA A 904 25.94 -5.39 10.33
C ALA A 904 26.97 -6.03 11.27
N GLY A 905 26.67 -7.25 11.72
CA GLY A 905 27.58 -8.07 12.51
C GLY A 905 26.87 -9.31 13.05
N GLY A 906 27.63 -10.34 13.42
CA GLY A 906 27.08 -11.55 14.01
C GLY A 906 26.43 -11.27 15.37
N ILE A 907 25.13 -11.46 15.47
CA ILE A 907 24.36 -11.32 16.72
C ILE A 907 24.00 -12.72 17.20
N ARG A 908 24.65 -13.15 18.27
CA ARG A 908 24.43 -14.47 18.86
C ARG A 908 23.09 -14.55 19.60
N ASN A 909 22.44 -15.72 19.58
CA ASN A 909 21.37 -16.07 20.51
C ASN A 909 21.99 -16.54 21.82
N LEU A 910 21.54 -15.98 22.95
CA LEU A 910 22.14 -16.23 24.26
C LEU A 910 21.31 -17.23 25.07
N VAL A 911 20.12 -16.82 25.48
CA VAL A 911 19.17 -17.62 26.25
C VAL A 911 18.19 -18.31 25.31
N ALA A 912 17.71 -17.59 24.29
CA ALA A 912 16.77 -18.12 23.32
C ALA A 912 17.42 -19.09 22.34
N LEU A 913 16.63 -20.03 21.80
CA LEU A 913 17.09 -21.01 20.81
C LEU A 913 17.14 -20.44 19.39
N ALA A 914 16.24 -19.50 19.07
CA ALA A 914 16.15 -18.89 17.76
C ALA A 914 15.74 -17.42 17.85
N TRP A 915 16.02 -16.70 16.78
CA TRP A 915 15.72 -15.28 16.62
C TRP A 915 15.40 -14.99 15.17
N TYR A 916 14.45 -14.09 14.94
CA TYR A 916 14.14 -13.60 13.60
C TYR A 916 14.91 -12.31 13.35
N ASP A 917 15.91 -12.39 12.47
CA ASP A 917 16.73 -11.28 11.99
C ASP A 917 16.13 -10.77 10.66
N ASP A 918 15.61 -9.54 10.65
CA ASP A 918 15.06 -8.87 9.46
C ASP A 918 16.10 -8.02 8.70
N GLY A 919 17.36 -8.09 9.11
CA GLY A 919 18.48 -7.40 8.51
C GLY A 919 18.75 -6.04 9.14
N PRO A 920 20.01 -5.75 9.50
CA PRO A 920 20.37 -4.47 10.08
C PRO A 920 20.35 -3.33 9.04
N VAL A 921 20.24 -2.11 9.53
CA VAL A 921 20.15 -0.87 8.74
C VAL A 921 21.21 0.11 9.22
N ASP A 922 22.02 0.65 8.31
CA ASP A 922 22.96 1.73 8.61
C ASP A 922 22.24 3.07 8.81
N LEU A 923 21.80 3.34 10.05
CA LEU A 923 21.16 4.61 10.39
C LEU A 923 22.15 5.77 10.55
N ALA A 924 23.44 5.47 10.77
CA ALA A 924 24.51 6.47 10.83
C ALA A 924 24.82 7.07 9.45
N GLY A 925 24.35 6.44 8.37
CA GLY A 925 24.74 6.81 7.01
C GLY A 925 26.24 6.69 6.78
N ARG A 926 26.94 5.95 7.64
CA ARG A 926 28.40 5.82 7.62
C ARG A 926 28.85 5.15 6.32
N PHE A 927 27.99 4.32 5.74
CA PHE A 927 28.19 3.63 4.48
C PHE A 927 27.22 4.12 3.41
N ALA A 928 26.63 5.31 3.58
CA ALA A 928 25.81 5.94 2.54
C ALA A 928 26.59 6.13 1.24
N PHE A 929 27.93 6.28 1.33
CA PHE A 929 28.81 6.34 0.16
C PHE A 929 28.75 5.07 -0.71
N LEU A 930 28.37 3.91 -0.18
CA LEU A 930 28.17 2.70 -1.00
C LEU A 930 27.00 2.83 -1.99
N ARG A 931 26.14 3.85 -1.80
CA ARG A 931 25.07 4.23 -2.72
C ARG A 931 25.36 5.54 -3.46
N ASP A 932 26.47 6.20 -3.15
CA ASP A 932 26.86 7.45 -3.80
C ASP A 932 27.28 7.20 -5.24
N ALA A 933 26.73 7.99 -6.16
CA ALA A 933 26.97 7.80 -7.60
C ALA A 933 28.46 7.98 -7.94
N ALA A 934 29.17 8.92 -7.31
CA ALA A 934 30.58 9.15 -7.60
C ALA A 934 31.46 8.00 -7.10
N PHE A 935 31.16 7.41 -5.95
CA PHE A 935 31.84 6.20 -5.48
C PHE A 935 31.56 4.99 -6.39
N LEU A 936 30.30 4.79 -6.80
CA LEU A 936 29.93 3.72 -7.73
C LEU A 936 30.59 3.87 -9.10
N GLU A 937 30.72 5.09 -9.62
CA GLU A 937 31.47 5.38 -10.84
C GLU A 937 32.97 5.07 -10.69
N ARG A 938 33.58 5.44 -9.55
CA ARG A 938 34.98 5.08 -9.25
C ARG A 938 35.17 3.56 -9.20
N LEU A 939 34.29 2.83 -8.50
CA LEU A 939 34.34 1.36 -8.49
C LEU A 939 34.14 0.76 -9.88
N THR A 940 33.30 1.36 -10.72
CA THR A 940 33.12 0.89 -12.10
C THR A 940 34.39 1.09 -12.93
N ALA A 941 35.19 2.12 -12.65
CA ALA A 941 36.43 2.44 -13.36
C ALA A 941 37.72 1.87 -12.70
N VAL A 942 37.66 1.39 -11.46
CA VAL A 942 38.88 1.01 -10.70
C VAL A 942 39.58 -0.20 -11.33
N PRO A 943 40.90 -0.15 -11.57
CA PRO A 943 41.66 -1.34 -11.94
C PRO A 943 41.60 -2.39 -10.81
N PRO A 944 41.50 -3.70 -11.11
CA PRO A 944 41.35 -4.71 -10.07
C PRO A 944 42.41 -4.65 -8.96
N GLY A 945 43.69 -4.48 -9.33
CA GLY A 945 44.78 -4.36 -8.36
C GLY A 945 44.73 -3.14 -7.44
N LEU A 946 43.86 -2.15 -7.71
CA LEU A 946 43.67 -0.97 -6.88
C LEU A 946 42.38 -1.00 -6.05
N LEU A 947 41.53 -2.04 -6.22
CA LEU A 947 40.25 -2.13 -5.53
C LEU A 947 40.40 -2.07 -4.00
N LEU A 948 41.33 -2.84 -3.44
CA LEU A 948 41.52 -2.91 -1.99
C LEU A 948 41.92 -1.55 -1.41
N ALA A 949 42.82 -0.82 -2.07
CA ALA A 949 43.22 0.52 -1.65
C ALA A 949 42.06 1.51 -1.71
N GLU A 950 41.24 1.48 -2.77
CA GLU A 950 40.05 2.34 -2.89
C GLU A 950 39.02 2.04 -1.81
N LEU A 951 38.79 0.75 -1.51
CA LEU A 951 37.90 0.33 -0.42
C LEU A 951 38.47 0.75 0.94
N GLU A 952 39.73 0.48 1.23
CA GLU A 952 40.37 0.88 2.49
C GLU A 952 40.32 2.40 2.71
N GLN A 953 40.54 3.18 1.65
CA GLN A 953 40.40 4.64 1.69
C GLN A 953 38.95 5.06 1.96
N ALA A 954 37.97 4.45 1.30
CA ALA A 954 36.56 4.80 1.46
C ALA A 954 35.98 4.37 2.81
N PHE A 955 36.43 3.25 3.35
CA PHE A 955 36.00 2.74 4.67
C PHE A 955 36.76 3.35 5.84
N ALA A 956 37.87 4.07 5.59
CA ALA A 956 38.68 4.69 6.63
C ALA A 956 37.83 5.51 7.63
N PRO A 957 38.05 5.35 8.95
CA PRO A 957 39.16 4.62 9.58
C PRO A 957 38.95 3.11 9.74
N GLN A 958 37.83 2.54 9.29
CA GLN A 958 37.57 1.10 9.43
C GLN A 958 38.28 0.31 8.33
N PRO A 959 38.93 -0.81 8.67
CA PRO A 959 39.50 -1.70 7.67
C PRO A 959 38.40 -2.53 6.99
N LEU A 960 38.76 -3.15 5.87
CA LEU A 960 37.93 -4.19 5.26
C LEU A 960 37.97 -5.45 6.13
N ASN A 961 36.87 -5.74 6.83
CA ASN A 961 36.78 -6.79 7.84
C ASN A 961 35.42 -7.51 7.78
N GLU A 962 35.13 -8.36 8.76
CA GLU A 962 33.87 -9.11 8.87
C GLU A 962 32.60 -8.23 8.81
N LEU A 963 32.70 -6.97 9.24
CA LEU A 963 31.57 -6.04 9.28
C LEU A 963 31.36 -5.31 7.95
N THR A 964 32.44 -4.89 7.30
CA THR A 964 32.37 -4.04 6.09
C THR A 964 32.33 -4.87 4.81
N LEU A 965 32.92 -6.07 4.80
CA LEU A 965 32.96 -6.94 3.63
C LEU A 965 31.58 -7.34 3.11
N PRO A 966 30.58 -7.72 3.95
CA PRO A 966 29.24 -8.02 3.46
C PRO A 966 28.59 -6.83 2.72
N LEU A 967 28.84 -5.61 3.19
CA LEU A 967 28.31 -4.40 2.53
C LEU A 967 28.90 -4.23 1.14
N VAL A 968 30.20 -4.47 1.01
CA VAL A 968 30.92 -4.39 -0.27
C VAL A 968 30.38 -5.42 -1.25
N LEU A 969 30.25 -6.68 -0.84
CA LEU A 969 29.74 -7.75 -1.72
C LEU A 969 28.30 -7.53 -2.20
N GLY A 970 27.51 -6.71 -1.50
CA GLY A 970 26.18 -6.29 -1.93
C GLY A 970 26.14 -5.15 -2.95
N VAL A 971 27.28 -4.52 -3.27
CA VAL A 971 27.33 -3.38 -4.21
C VAL A 971 27.20 -3.86 -5.66
N GLN A 972 26.21 -3.33 -6.37
CA GLN A 972 25.91 -3.71 -7.76
C GLN A 972 27.08 -3.52 -8.75
N ALA A 973 27.96 -2.56 -8.49
CA ALA A 973 29.16 -2.33 -9.31
C ALA A 973 30.11 -3.55 -9.30
N LEU A 974 30.23 -4.24 -8.16
CA LEU A 974 31.00 -5.48 -8.03
C LEU A 974 30.29 -6.64 -8.70
N THR A 975 28.96 -6.69 -8.64
CA THR A 975 28.17 -7.66 -9.40
C THR A 975 28.46 -7.56 -10.88
N SER A 976 28.67 -6.37 -11.46
CA SER A 976 28.93 -6.21 -12.91
C SER A 976 30.38 -6.46 -13.32
N ARG A 977 31.30 -6.65 -12.37
CA ARG A 977 32.76 -6.76 -12.60
C ARG A 977 33.35 -7.90 -11.76
N PRO A 978 33.21 -9.16 -12.19
CA PRO A 978 33.59 -10.31 -11.39
C PRO A 978 35.09 -10.36 -11.05
N GLU A 979 35.94 -9.76 -11.89
CA GLU A 979 37.37 -9.64 -11.66
C GLU A 979 37.73 -8.82 -10.40
N LEU A 980 36.82 -7.95 -9.95
CA LEU A 980 36.95 -7.20 -8.70
C LEU A 980 36.63 -8.08 -7.50
N VAL A 981 35.62 -8.96 -7.60
CA VAL A 981 35.29 -9.92 -6.53
C VAL A 981 36.45 -10.87 -6.26
N ALA A 982 37.21 -11.26 -7.30
CA ALA A 982 38.42 -12.07 -7.15
C ALA A 982 39.47 -11.42 -6.22
N GLN A 983 39.57 -10.09 -6.23
CA GLN A 983 40.50 -9.35 -5.36
C GLN A 983 40.07 -9.39 -3.88
N LEU A 984 38.78 -9.64 -3.63
CA LEU A 984 38.22 -9.76 -2.29
C LEU A 984 38.35 -11.18 -1.71
N LEU A 985 38.74 -12.19 -2.50
CA LEU A 985 38.88 -13.58 -2.06
C LEU A 985 39.70 -13.77 -0.78
N PRO A 986 40.89 -13.15 -0.61
CA PRO A 986 41.67 -13.28 0.62
C PRO A 986 40.88 -12.80 1.85
N HIS A 987 40.08 -11.75 1.70
CA HIS A 987 39.24 -11.22 2.76
C HIS A 987 37.99 -12.06 3.00
N ILE A 988 37.35 -12.58 1.95
CA ILE A 988 36.24 -13.53 2.09
C ILE A 988 36.69 -14.76 2.87
N ARG A 989 37.87 -15.32 2.56
CA ARG A 989 38.44 -16.46 3.29
C ARG A 989 38.75 -16.16 4.75
N LYS A 990 39.32 -14.97 5.00
CA LYS A 990 39.68 -14.52 6.34
C LYS A 990 38.45 -14.19 7.18
N PHE A 991 37.43 -13.58 6.55
CA PHE A 991 36.22 -13.06 7.16
C PHE A 991 34.98 -13.55 6.38
N PRO A 992 34.57 -14.81 6.60
CA PRO A 992 33.35 -15.36 6.01
C PRO A 992 32.12 -14.45 6.11
N PRO A 993 31.55 -13.98 4.99
CA PRO A 993 30.20 -13.42 4.99
C PRO A 993 29.15 -14.49 5.30
N ALA A 994 27.91 -14.07 5.56
CA ALA A 994 26.78 -14.97 5.72
C ALA A 994 26.61 -15.89 4.48
N PRO A 995 26.26 -17.18 4.67
CA PRO A 995 26.12 -18.14 3.57
C PRO A 995 25.21 -17.68 2.43
N GLU A 996 24.13 -16.97 2.76
CA GLU A 996 23.16 -16.45 1.80
C GLU A 996 23.81 -15.42 0.88
N LEU A 997 24.62 -14.51 1.43
CA LEU A 997 25.33 -13.50 0.66
C LEU A 997 26.39 -14.17 -0.23
N LEU A 998 27.15 -15.12 0.31
CA LEU A 998 28.10 -15.91 -0.46
C LEU A 998 27.44 -16.67 -1.60
N ALA A 999 26.27 -17.26 -1.36
CA ALA A 999 25.50 -17.97 -2.36
C ALA A 999 24.96 -17.00 -3.43
N GLN A 1000 24.51 -15.81 -3.04
CA GLN A 1000 24.09 -14.77 -4.00
C GLN A 1000 25.26 -14.29 -4.87
N THR A 1001 26.41 -14.00 -4.26
CA THR A 1001 27.64 -13.62 -4.98
C THR A 1001 28.08 -14.74 -5.93
N ALA A 1002 28.12 -16.00 -5.45
CA ALA A 1002 28.50 -17.14 -6.28
C ALA A 1002 27.54 -17.34 -7.47
N ARG A 1003 26.23 -17.19 -7.26
CA ARG A 1003 25.26 -17.27 -8.36
C ARG A 1003 25.46 -16.15 -9.37
N GLN A 1004 25.71 -14.93 -8.93
CA GLN A 1004 25.99 -13.81 -9.84
C GLN A 1004 27.23 -14.09 -10.69
N LEU A 1005 28.33 -14.53 -10.08
CA LEU A 1005 29.54 -14.94 -10.78
C LEU A 1005 29.27 -16.07 -11.79
N MET A 1006 28.48 -17.07 -11.42
CA MET A 1006 28.06 -18.13 -12.36
C MET A 1006 27.30 -17.58 -13.56
N THR A 1007 26.36 -16.64 -13.35
CA THR A 1007 25.60 -16.05 -14.46
C THR A 1007 26.48 -15.26 -15.44
N GLN A 1008 27.70 -14.90 -15.03
CA GLN A 1008 28.69 -14.22 -15.86
C GLN A 1008 29.73 -15.17 -16.46
N GLY A 1009 29.63 -16.48 -16.18
CA GLY A 1009 30.57 -17.48 -16.68
C GLY A 1009 31.76 -17.75 -15.75
N GLU A 1010 31.85 -17.09 -14.60
CA GLU A 1010 32.97 -17.19 -13.64
C GLU A 1010 32.78 -18.36 -12.66
N VAL A 1011 32.59 -19.55 -13.24
CA VAL A 1011 32.22 -20.79 -12.54
C VAL A 1011 33.30 -21.21 -11.52
N ALA A 1012 34.58 -21.11 -11.87
CA ALA A 1012 35.68 -21.48 -10.98
C ALA A 1012 35.75 -20.59 -9.73
N LEU A 1013 35.66 -19.26 -9.93
CA LEU A 1013 35.66 -18.28 -8.85
C LEU A 1013 34.42 -18.43 -7.96
N ALA A 1014 33.25 -18.65 -8.55
CA ALA A 1014 32.03 -18.92 -7.80
C ALA A 1014 32.17 -20.13 -6.88
N TRP A 1015 32.79 -21.23 -7.36
CA TRP A 1015 33.09 -22.39 -6.53
C TRP A 1015 34.16 -22.11 -5.48
N GLU A 1016 35.19 -21.33 -5.80
CA GLU A 1016 36.24 -20.96 -4.85
C GLU A 1016 35.67 -20.16 -3.66
N ILE A 1017 34.70 -19.28 -3.92
CA ILE A 1017 33.98 -18.52 -2.90
C ILE A 1017 33.03 -19.40 -2.11
N PHE A 1018 32.22 -20.23 -2.78
CA PHE A 1018 31.12 -20.94 -2.14
C PHE A 1018 31.52 -22.31 -1.57
N GLY A 1019 32.43 -23.04 -2.21
CA GLY A 1019 32.68 -24.47 -1.99
C GLY A 1019 33.12 -24.83 -0.56
N ALA A 1020 34.00 -24.02 0.05
CA ALA A 1020 34.44 -24.22 1.42
C ALA A 1020 33.32 -23.96 2.46
N TYR A 1021 32.39 -23.06 2.15
CA TYR A 1021 31.25 -22.76 3.03
C TYR A 1021 30.11 -23.73 2.86
N ALA A 1022 29.91 -24.21 1.63
CA ALA A 1022 28.92 -25.22 1.34
C ALA A 1022 29.12 -26.42 2.29
N GLU A 1023 30.36 -26.89 2.49
CA GLU A 1023 30.64 -27.98 3.43
C GLU A 1023 30.16 -27.71 4.87
N ARG A 1024 30.45 -26.53 5.42
CA ARG A 1024 30.03 -26.14 6.78
C ARG A 1024 28.52 -25.90 6.89
N PHE A 1025 27.90 -25.39 5.83
CA PHE A 1025 26.45 -25.15 5.79
C PHE A 1025 25.67 -26.47 5.84
N LEU A 1026 26.17 -27.50 5.15
CA LEU A 1026 25.53 -28.82 5.12
C LEU A 1026 25.47 -29.53 6.47
N GLU A 1027 26.30 -29.12 7.44
CA GLU A 1027 26.29 -29.70 8.79
C GLU A 1027 25.27 -29.05 9.73
N ARG A 1028 24.74 -27.85 9.41
CA ARG A 1028 24.07 -26.98 10.40
C ARG A 1028 22.61 -26.64 10.16
N THR A 1029 22.08 -26.83 8.95
CA THR A 1029 20.79 -26.22 8.58
C THR A 1029 19.82 -27.17 7.91
N ASP A 1030 18.53 -26.94 8.13
CA ASP A 1030 17.45 -27.54 7.35
C ASP A 1030 17.57 -27.12 5.88
N ALA A 1031 17.61 -28.12 4.98
CA ALA A 1031 17.89 -27.95 3.55
C ALA A 1031 16.77 -27.25 2.74
N HIS A 1032 16.32 -26.08 3.17
CA HIS A 1032 15.26 -25.32 2.51
C HIS A 1032 15.76 -24.15 1.64
N ASP A 1033 17.05 -23.80 1.72
CA ASP A 1033 17.59 -22.75 0.85
C ASP A 1033 17.82 -23.28 -0.58
N SER A 1034 16.92 -22.88 -1.49
CA SER A 1034 16.93 -23.30 -2.88
C SER A 1034 18.16 -22.78 -3.65
N LEU A 1035 18.73 -21.64 -3.24
CA LEU A 1035 19.90 -21.06 -3.88
C LEU A 1035 21.16 -21.87 -3.56
N ILE A 1036 21.33 -22.28 -2.30
CA ILE A 1036 22.47 -23.11 -1.88
C ILE A 1036 22.41 -24.48 -2.57
N ILE A 1037 21.21 -25.05 -2.66
CA ILE A 1037 20.97 -26.32 -3.35
C ILE A 1037 21.24 -26.19 -4.86
N GLU A 1038 20.85 -25.08 -5.50
CA GLU A 1038 21.17 -24.78 -6.90
C GLU A 1038 22.69 -24.82 -7.16
N LEU A 1039 23.45 -24.11 -6.32
CA LEU A 1039 24.91 -24.05 -6.44
C LEU A 1039 25.53 -25.44 -6.22
N LEU A 1040 25.10 -26.16 -5.20
CA LEU A 1040 25.56 -27.53 -4.94
C LEU A 1040 25.22 -28.47 -6.09
N ALA A 1041 24.01 -28.41 -6.65
CA ALA A 1041 23.61 -29.25 -7.78
C ALA A 1041 24.48 -29.00 -9.02
N THR A 1042 25.00 -27.78 -9.15
CA THR A 1042 25.88 -27.40 -10.26
C THR A 1042 27.33 -27.82 -10.02
N PHE A 1043 27.90 -27.51 -8.86
CA PHE A 1043 29.33 -27.73 -8.59
C PHE A 1043 29.66 -29.09 -7.98
N SER A 1044 28.76 -29.63 -7.14
CA SER A 1044 28.96 -30.88 -6.42
C SER A 1044 27.67 -31.69 -6.37
N PRO A 1045 27.18 -32.17 -7.53
CA PRO A 1045 25.86 -32.79 -7.64
C PRO A 1045 25.67 -34.01 -6.71
N SER A 1046 26.73 -34.77 -6.43
CA SER A 1046 26.69 -35.87 -5.46
C SER A 1046 26.38 -35.38 -4.04
N ARG A 1047 26.96 -34.26 -3.61
CA ARG A 1047 26.70 -33.67 -2.30
C ARG A 1047 25.31 -33.06 -2.25
N ALA A 1048 24.87 -32.37 -3.30
CA ALA A 1048 23.49 -31.86 -3.41
C ALA A 1048 22.47 -32.99 -3.17
N LEU A 1049 22.68 -34.15 -3.80
CA LEU A 1049 21.81 -35.32 -3.61
C LEU A 1049 21.89 -35.89 -2.18
N ALA A 1050 23.05 -35.91 -1.55
CA ALA A 1050 23.19 -36.38 -0.16
C ALA A 1050 22.35 -35.52 0.79
N VAL A 1051 22.43 -34.20 0.64
CA VAL A 1051 21.73 -33.20 1.45
C VAL A 1051 20.23 -33.25 1.22
N LEU A 1052 19.81 -33.27 -0.05
CA LEU A 1052 18.41 -33.41 -0.40
C LEU A 1052 17.82 -34.72 0.13
N ARG A 1053 18.61 -35.81 0.22
CA ARG A 1053 18.14 -37.08 0.82
C ARG A 1053 18.07 -37.01 2.35
N ALA A 1054 19.05 -36.41 3.01
CA ALA A 1054 19.11 -36.31 4.47
C ALA A 1054 17.89 -35.57 5.05
N HIS A 1055 17.40 -34.54 4.36
CA HIS A 1055 16.27 -33.72 4.80
C HIS A 1055 14.94 -34.03 4.07
N ARG A 1056 14.87 -35.11 3.28
CA ARG A 1056 13.64 -35.46 2.56
C ARG A 1056 12.59 -36.00 3.52
N LYS A 1057 11.34 -35.55 3.34
CA LYS A 1057 10.18 -36.17 4.01
C LYS A 1057 9.86 -37.53 3.34
N GLY A 1058 10.41 -38.61 3.88
CA GLY A 1058 10.10 -39.99 3.49
C GLY A 1058 11.24 -40.76 2.80
N ARG A 1059 11.04 -42.08 2.63
CA ARG A 1059 12.06 -43.03 2.14
C ARG A 1059 12.37 -42.93 0.64
N THR A 1060 11.50 -42.33 -0.16
CA THR A 1060 11.65 -42.22 -1.62
C THR A 1060 11.32 -40.82 -2.12
N TRP A 1061 11.75 -40.46 -3.33
CA TRP A 1061 11.46 -39.16 -3.94
C TRP A 1061 9.98 -38.92 -4.23
N ASN A 1062 9.16 -39.98 -4.27
CA ASN A 1062 7.72 -39.86 -4.49
C ASN A 1062 6.97 -39.24 -3.30
N HIS A 1063 7.60 -39.21 -2.11
CA HIS A 1063 7.03 -38.59 -0.92
C HIS A 1063 7.46 -37.14 -0.71
N GLU A 1064 8.41 -36.65 -1.52
CA GLU A 1064 8.83 -35.25 -1.46
C GLU A 1064 7.74 -34.36 -2.07
N SER A 1065 7.13 -33.51 -1.25
CA SER A 1065 6.08 -32.58 -1.67
C SER A 1065 6.64 -31.27 -2.23
N ASP A 1066 7.91 -30.99 -1.96
CA ASP A 1066 8.62 -29.80 -2.43
C ASP A 1066 9.19 -30.04 -3.85
N GLY A 1067 8.58 -29.40 -4.83
CA GLY A 1067 8.95 -29.49 -6.22
C GLY A 1067 10.25 -28.75 -6.56
N GLU A 1068 10.69 -27.76 -5.78
CA GLU A 1068 12.00 -27.10 -5.96
C GLU A 1068 13.11 -28.09 -5.62
N ARG A 1069 12.97 -28.77 -4.48
CA ARG A 1069 13.90 -29.84 -4.07
C ARG A 1069 13.97 -30.97 -5.09
N LEU A 1070 12.82 -31.38 -5.62
CA LEU A 1070 12.76 -32.38 -6.70
C LEU A 1070 13.42 -31.91 -8.00
N PHE A 1071 13.26 -30.64 -8.36
CA PHE A 1071 13.90 -30.07 -9.54
C PHE A 1071 15.43 -30.06 -9.40
N TRP A 1072 15.94 -29.59 -8.26
CA TRP A 1072 17.39 -29.58 -8.06
C TRP A 1072 17.99 -30.98 -7.87
N ALA A 1073 17.24 -31.92 -7.30
CA ALA A 1073 17.62 -33.34 -7.35
C ALA A 1073 17.72 -33.83 -8.80
N ALA A 1074 16.81 -33.40 -9.69
CA ALA A 1074 16.84 -33.74 -11.11
C ALA A 1074 18.07 -33.12 -11.81
N GLU A 1075 18.35 -31.82 -11.60
CA GLU A 1075 19.55 -31.15 -12.13
C GLU A 1075 20.83 -31.85 -11.64
N ALA A 1076 20.93 -32.20 -10.35
CA ALA A 1076 22.08 -32.92 -9.82
C ALA A 1076 22.23 -34.32 -10.44
N HIS A 1077 21.13 -35.05 -10.63
CA HIS A 1077 21.16 -36.32 -11.35
C HIS A 1077 21.56 -36.15 -12.83
N LEU A 1078 21.14 -35.07 -13.48
CA LEU A 1078 21.49 -34.75 -14.86
C LEU A 1078 22.99 -34.45 -14.99
N SER A 1079 23.56 -33.64 -14.08
CA SER A 1079 25.00 -33.34 -14.02
C SER A 1079 25.85 -34.59 -13.78
N LEU A 1080 25.29 -35.63 -13.13
CA LEU A 1080 25.91 -36.95 -12.97
C LEU A 1080 25.64 -37.90 -14.15
N HIS A 1081 25.16 -37.39 -15.28
CA HIS A 1081 24.79 -38.13 -16.48
C HIS A 1081 23.71 -39.22 -16.28
N ARG A 1082 22.87 -39.11 -15.24
CA ARG A 1082 21.77 -40.05 -14.92
C ARG A 1082 20.44 -39.57 -15.51
N LYS A 1083 20.39 -39.42 -16.84
CA LYS A 1083 19.29 -38.80 -17.60
C LYS A 1083 17.89 -39.36 -17.26
N ASN A 1084 17.75 -40.68 -17.17
CA ASN A 1084 16.45 -41.31 -16.87
C ASN A 1084 15.91 -40.93 -15.49
N LYS A 1085 16.78 -40.87 -14.48
CA LYS A 1085 16.39 -40.47 -13.12
C LYS A 1085 16.07 -38.99 -13.04
N ALA A 1086 16.84 -38.15 -13.75
CA ALA A 1086 16.53 -36.74 -13.88
C ALA A 1086 15.15 -36.51 -14.51
N ALA A 1087 14.84 -37.21 -15.61
CA ALA A 1087 13.53 -37.14 -16.27
C ALA A 1087 12.37 -37.57 -15.35
N GLU A 1088 12.54 -38.62 -14.55
CA GLU A 1088 11.56 -39.02 -13.52
C GLU A 1088 11.34 -37.91 -12.48
N LEU A 1089 12.42 -37.32 -11.97
CA LEU A 1089 12.36 -36.26 -10.96
C LEU A 1089 11.79 -34.95 -11.50
N TYR A 1090 12.05 -34.58 -12.76
CA TYR A 1090 11.38 -33.45 -13.39
C TYR A 1090 9.87 -33.68 -13.49
N ARG A 1091 9.41 -34.90 -13.82
CA ARG A 1091 7.98 -35.24 -13.83
C ARG A 1091 7.37 -35.14 -12.43
N LEU A 1092 8.10 -35.56 -11.40
CA LEU A 1092 7.66 -35.42 -10.00
C LEU A 1092 7.61 -33.96 -9.59
N SER A 1093 8.64 -33.15 -9.90
CA SER A 1093 8.69 -31.71 -9.65
C SER A 1093 7.49 -30.98 -10.28
N LEU A 1094 7.10 -31.35 -11.50
CA LEU A 1094 5.93 -30.78 -12.19
C LEU A 1094 4.60 -31.06 -11.46
N LYS A 1095 4.50 -32.23 -10.81
CA LYS A 1095 3.33 -32.65 -10.02
C LYS A 1095 3.34 -32.06 -8.60
N ALA A 1096 4.52 -31.87 -8.02
CA ALA A 1096 4.72 -31.33 -6.68
C ALA A 1096 4.55 -29.79 -6.61
N TYR A 1097 4.71 -29.23 -5.41
CA TYR A 1097 4.62 -27.78 -5.16
C TYR A 1097 5.94 -27.09 -5.54
N ALA A 1098 5.99 -26.36 -6.66
CA ALA A 1098 7.20 -25.73 -7.21
C ALA A 1098 6.86 -24.47 -7.99
N SER A 1099 7.80 -23.51 -8.03
CA SER A 1099 7.60 -22.22 -8.68
C SER A 1099 7.34 -22.35 -10.16
N SER A 1100 6.62 -21.37 -10.70
CA SER A 1100 6.35 -21.34 -12.14
C SER A 1100 7.64 -21.34 -12.97
N GLY A 1101 8.70 -20.68 -12.47
CA GLY A 1101 10.02 -20.70 -13.08
C GLY A 1101 10.62 -22.10 -13.09
N THR A 1102 10.63 -22.77 -11.95
CA THR A 1102 11.12 -24.14 -11.81
C THR A 1102 10.33 -25.14 -12.64
N LYS A 1103 9.00 -25.03 -12.69
CA LYS A 1103 8.16 -25.86 -13.57
C LYS A 1103 8.43 -25.61 -15.05
N ALA A 1104 8.66 -24.36 -15.46
CA ALA A 1104 9.02 -24.06 -16.84
C ALA A 1104 10.39 -24.67 -17.21
N ARG A 1105 11.38 -24.53 -16.32
CA ARG A 1105 12.71 -25.15 -16.48
C ARG A 1105 12.61 -26.68 -16.52
N ALA A 1106 11.84 -27.28 -15.62
CA ALA A 1106 11.61 -28.72 -15.59
C ALA A 1106 10.98 -29.25 -16.88
N ARG A 1107 10.01 -28.51 -17.47
CA ARG A 1107 9.43 -28.88 -18.78
C ARG A 1107 10.45 -28.78 -19.91
N SER A 1108 11.24 -27.71 -19.95
CA SER A 1108 12.29 -27.53 -20.96
C SER A 1108 13.29 -28.69 -20.90
N ARG A 1109 13.82 -28.97 -19.71
CA ARG A 1109 14.76 -30.07 -19.48
C ARG A 1109 14.16 -31.43 -19.78
N LEU A 1110 12.90 -31.65 -19.42
CA LEU A 1110 12.22 -32.91 -19.72
C LEU A 1110 12.03 -33.10 -21.24
N ALA A 1111 11.72 -32.04 -21.99
CA ALA A 1111 11.62 -32.09 -23.44
C ALA A 1111 12.98 -32.37 -24.10
N GLU A 1112 14.07 -31.84 -23.56
CA GLU A 1112 15.45 -32.13 -23.99
C GLU A 1112 15.85 -33.60 -23.75
N LEU A 1113 15.42 -34.18 -22.63
CA LEU A 1113 15.82 -35.54 -22.21
C LEU A 1113 14.92 -36.66 -22.74
N ALA A 1114 13.65 -36.35 -23.00
CA ALA A 1114 12.66 -37.27 -23.50
C ALA A 1114 11.91 -36.58 -24.65
N PRO A 1115 12.56 -36.43 -25.82
CA PRO A 1115 11.86 -35.96 -27.02
C PRO A 1115 10.62 -36.84 -27.22
N PRO A 1116 9.48 -36.26 -27.64
CA PRO A 1116 8.27 -37.04 -27.88
C PRO A 1116 8.64 -38.24 -28.75
N LEU A 1117 8.31 -39.45 -28.28
CA LEU A 1117 8.36 -40.64 -29.12
C LEU A 1117 7.57 -40.30 -30.39
N ALA A 1118 8.28 -40.24 -31.51
CA ALA A 1118 7.73 -39.89 -32.81
C ALA A 1118 6.60 -40.85 -33.20
#